data_AF-A0A9W7E450-F1
#
_entry.id   AF-A0A9W7E450-F1
#
_cell.length_a   1.000
_cell.length_b   1.000
_cell.length_c   1.000
_cell.angle_alpha   90.00
_cell.angle_beta   90.00
_cell.angle_gamma   90.00
#
_symmetry.space_group_name_H-M   'P 1'
#
loop_
_entity.id
_entity.type
_entity.pdbx_description
1 polymer ?
#
loop_
_entity_poly.entity_id
_entity_poly.type
_entity_poly.pdbx_seq_one_letter_code
_entity_poly.pdbx_strand_id
1 'polypeptide(L)'
;ISSYNNLAPLHNPPGIAGIEAAMGIFPDVPHVGVFDTSFHSNMPPSSYRYAVPKDLYNQGVRRYGFHGSSYAYVSKEAAKALGKHKPNLIILHLGSGASMCCVKDGVSVDTTMGMTPAEGLVMGTRAGDVDAGLFAFLEAQGHTVGEIDDIVNKKSGLLGLSGVSNDFRAVSSSTEPDALLAREVFVERIRKYLGSYIVKLNGDVDGIVFTGGIGENDASLRSDVLAGLETMGISLDQAKNVAGAVDVGAAISKTKVMVIPTNEELSISLQAVETAGVLPQQDPSNAVMSNKTLIHANKANTNASCHSLFAHAIEGAYVADEELSLMQRFSSRLERVGYFRCIARDNPHGEDYKITLMKEHFHLECDPTTMYGVTANEAMDMLAHGQDDALYEKILTKYLAYTAEKDFVLVSNSNFGGDSLNFASQMAQALGAPVVLIGEDGDEGELAVVREEFKKASVDVAGAIVSGIKGRIEDVKAELDGVGLNAVALLPYEEKLYKKTVAECVRILSGAKVLHGNAGEGVVKRIKVFTQQVADFMDHLDKEEGTLILTHVSRVDAIMAMLLAMQSVNVPGKLAGIVLTGYDEKKMNPQLSYILNGLDHVNVPVIATSDDTWTTASTIKEAPVFLTSDSIEKISLSSALFDQHLDEDFVNRFVDDAGGSEGGGDIGPKLFQHSIFSKARALQKTIVLPEGDDVRVVEAASILTTRKLCKVQLVGTPGVIKRHASKLGVDLEGVEVIDPAAYEELDVLVDSLHKAREKKGMTEIEARRLLVEDVNYFGTLMMHLNRADGMVSGAAHSSANTIRPALQVIKMAPGASNVSSTFFMLLQDGVKCFGDCALNVDPNAEQLAEIALFQAKMAIQFGISPRVAMLSYATGDSNSGELIDKVIKATEIARGVAAKEGFMDPEMIEGPLQFDAAVDPAVAAVKLKGNPVAGKANVLTYPDLTSANAGYKGVQQASKCLAVGPILLGLRKPVNDLSRGATVGDIVNTAVITCIQADL
;
A
#
# COMPACT_ATOMS: atom_id res chain seq x y z
N ILE A 1 32.20 10.38 1.54
CA ILE A 1 30.98 10.67 2.32
C ILE A 1 31.28 10.61 3.82
N SER A 2 31.92 9.55 4.32
CA SER A 2 32.25 9.35 5.75
C SER A 2 33.05 10.50 6.41
N SER A 3 33.87 11.22 5.65
CA SER A 3 34.59 12.42 6.12
C SER A 3 33.68 13.60 6.53
N TYR A 4 32.39 13.56 6.18
CA TYR A 4 31.40 14.60 6.48
C TYR A 4 30.38 14.16 7.54
N ASN A 5 30.56 13.03 8.23
CA ASN A 5 29.65 12.56 9.28
C ASN A 5 29.40 13.61 10.36
N ASN A 6 30.40 14.43 10.70
CA ASN A 6 30.26 15.48 11.72
C ASN A 6 29.21 16.54 11.37
N LEU A 7 28.85 16.71 10.09
CA LEU A 7 27.84 17.67 9.64
C LEU A 7 26.41 17.13 9.79
N ALA A 8 26.24 15.81 9.78
CA ALA A 8 24.95 15.15 9.93
C ALA A 8 25.15 13.78 10.61
N PRO A 9 25.55 13.76 11.90
CA PRO A 9 26.03 12.55 12.57
C PRO A 9 24.95 11.50 12.78
N LEU A 10 23.67 11.90 12.71
CA LEU A 10 22.52 10.99 12.80
C LEU A 10 21.99 10.53 11.44
N HIS A 11 22.36 11.19 10.33
CA HIS A 11 21.80 10.93 9.01
C HIS A 11 22.80 10.33 8.02
N ASN A 12 24.07 10.75 8.06
CA ASN A 12 25.09 10.23 7.16
C ASN A 12 25.46 8.75 7.44
N PRO A 13 25.58 8.27 8.69
CA PRO A 13 25.97 6.88 8.92
C PRO A 13 25.00 5.84 8.35
N PRO A 14 23.66 5.95 8.53
CA PRO A 14 22.72 5.02 7.89
C PRO A 14 22.81 5.01 6.35
N GLY A 15 22.93 6.20 5.73
CA GLY A 15 23.07 6.30 4.28
C GLY A 15 24.37 5.69 3.75
N ILE A 16 25.48 5.85 4.46
CA ILE A 16 26.75 5.19 4.13
C ILE A 16 26.63 3.67 4.28
N ALA A 17 26.01 3.18 5.34
CA ALA A 17 25.83 1.75 5.56
C ALA A 17 25.05 1.09 4.41
N GLY A 18 24.00 1.76 3.90
CA GLY A 18 23.26 1.30 2.72
C GLY A 18 24.12 1.23 1.46
N ILE A 19 24.94 2.25 1.20
CA ILE A 19 25.88 2.27 0.06
C ILE A 19 26.91 1.14 0.20
N GLU A 20 27.50 0.96 1.39
CA GLU A 20 28.50 -0.08 1.65
C GLU A 20 27.91 -1.49 1.49
N ALA A 21 26.68 -1.71 1.97
CA ALA A 21 25.96 -2.97 1.78
C ALA A 21 25.68 -3.25 0.29
N ALA A 22 25.19 -2.25 -0.45
CA ALA A 22 24.94 -2.38 -1.88
C ALA A 22 26.23 -2.68 -2.67
N MET A 23 27.35 -2.04 -2.32
CA MET A 23 28.66 -2.31 -2.91
C MET A 23 29.16 -3.72 -2.60
N GLY A 24 28.82 -4.27 -1.43
CA GLY A 24 29.15 -5.65 -1.07
C GLY A 24 28.33 -6.69 -1.84
N ILE A 25 27.03 -6.45 -2.02
CA ILE A 25 26.11 -7.38 -2.71
C ILE A 25 26.28 -7.33 -4.23
N PHE A 26 26.52 -6.14 -4.79
CA PHE A 26 26.64 -5.91 -6.23
C PHE A 26 28.03 -5.39 -6.61
N PRO A 27 29.11 -6.18 -6.44
CA PRO A 27 30.48 -5.72 -6.67
C PRO A 27 30.78 -5.40 -8.14
N ASP A 28 30.06 -6.06 -9.06
CA ASP A 28 30.28 -5.93 -10.51
C ASP A 28 29.43 -4.83 -11.17
N VAL A 29 28.55 -4.18 -10.40
CA VAL A 29 27.70 -3.07 -10.89
C VAL A 29 28.36 -1.74 -10.55
N PRO A 30 28.49 -0.79 -11.51
CA PRO A 30 28.95 0.56 -11.20
C PRO A 30 28.03 1.27 -10.21
N HIS A 31 28.56 1.66 -9.05
CA HIS A 31 27.83 2.43 -8.02
C HIS A 31 28.00 3.93 -8.25
N VAL A 32 26.89 4.66 -8.36
CA VAL A 32 26.90 6.11 -8.58
C VAL A 32 26.16 6.81 -7.45
N GLY A 33 26.85 7.74 -6.77
CA GLY A 33 26.24 8.61 -5.77
C GLY A 33 25.69 9.89 -6.39
N VAL A 34 24.38 10.09 -6.32
CA VAL A 34 23.71 11.34 -6.70
C VAL A 34 23.37 12.10 -5.42
N PHE A 35 24.02 13.24 -5.21
CA PHE A 35 23.82 14.03 -4.00
C PHE A 35 22.75 15.09 -4.24
N ASP A 36 21.74 15.14 -3.37
CA ASP A 36 20.66 16.13 -3.47
C ASP A 36 21.19 17.58 -3.44
N THR A 37 22.29 17.84 -2.76
CA THR A 37 22.89 19.19 -2.67
C THR A 37 23.72 19.58 -3.90
N SER A 38 23.91 18.68 -4.86
CA SER A 38 24.84 18.84 -5.98
C SER A 38 24.49 20.01 -6.91
N PHE A 39 23.22 20.26 -7.17
CA PHE A 39 22.75 21.36 -8.01
C PHE A 39 23.17 22.74 -7.46
N HIS A 40 23.32 22.84 -6.14
CA HIS A 40 23.69 24.06 -5.43
C HIS A 40 25.20 24.25 -5.26
N SER A 41 26.02 23.30 -5.72
CA SER A 41 27.48 23.32 -5.55
C SER A 41 28.16 24.57 -6.14
N ASN A 42 27.53 25.17 -7.16
CA ASN A 42 28.03 26.35 -7.87
C ASN A 42 27.58 27.69 -7.27
N MET A 43 26.88 27.69 -6.12
CA MET A 43 26.52 28.94 -5.43
C MET A 43 27.77 29.78 -5.12
N PRO A 44 27.72 31.12 -5.30
CA PRO A 44 28.83 31.98 -4.96
C PRO A 44 29.06 32.02 -3.43
N PRO A 45 30.30 32.26 -2.96
CA PRO A 45 30.61 32.37 -1.52
C PRO A 45 29.73 33.34 -0.75
N SER A 46 29.28 34.42 -1.40
CA SER A 46 28.36 35.41 -0.84
C SER A 46 26.98 34.86 -0.50
N SER A 47 26.57 33.72 -1.08
CA SER A 47 25.27 33.08 -0.85
C SER A 47 25.37 31.89 0.11
N TYR A 48 26.51 31.20 0.15
CA TYR A 48 26.65 30.02 1.01
C TYR A 48 27.38 30.24 2.33
N ARG A 49 28.16 31.31 2.50
CA ARG A 49 28.85 31.55 3.77
C ARG A 49 27.90 32.19 4.78
N TYR A 50 27.79 31.56 5.95
CA TYR A 50 27.26 32.22 7.13
C TYR A 50 28.26 33.23 7.69
N ALA A 51 27.75 34.28 8.31
CA ALA A 51 28.53 35.30 9.00
C ALA A 51 29.01 34.81 10.39
N VAL A 52 29.68 33.65 10.40
CA VAL A 52 30.23 32.99 11.60
C VAL A 52 31.75 32.95 11.53
N PRO A 53 32.47 32.69 12.64
CA PRO A 53 33.93 32.58 12.64
C PRO A 53 34.45 31.64 11.54
N LYS A 54 35.57 32.05 10.91
CA LYS A 54 36.15 31.32 9.77
C LYS A 54 36.45 29.85 10.08
N ASP A 55 36.77 29.53 11.33
CA ASP A 55 37.07 28.17 11.76
C ASP A 55 35.87 27.23 11.63
N LEU A 56 34.64 27.72 11.86
CA LEU A 56 33.43 26.92 11.65
C LEU A 56 33.20 26.63 10.16
N TYR A 57 33.46 27.61 9.29
CA TYR A 57 33.45 27.36 7.84
C TYR A 57 34.49 26.33 7.43
N ASN A 58 35.70 26.38 7.99
CA ASN A 58 36.74 25.38 7.74
C ASN A 58 36.34 23.98 8.23
N GLN A 59 35.41 23.88 9.18
CA GLN A 59 34.80 22.63 9.66
C GLN A 59 33.56 22.21 8.84
N GLY A 60 33.19 22.96 7.80
CA GLY A 60 32.09 22.63 6.91
C GLY A 60 30.76 23.35 7.20
N VAL A 61 30.73 24.33 8.12
CA VAL A 61 29.52 25.14 8.37
C VAL A 61 29.31 26.12 7.21
N ARG A 62 28.29 25.85 6.39
CA ARG A 62 27.87 26.67 5.25
C ARG A 62 26.46 26.27 4.81
N ARG A 63 25.84 27.09 3.96
CA ARG A 63 24.65 26.70 3.19
C ARG A 63 25.03 25.63 2.17
N TYR A 64 24.30 24.53 2.18
CA TYR A 64 24.40 23.48 1.17
C TYR A 64 23.24 23.56 0.17
N GLY A 65 22.03 23.87 0.65
CA GLY A 65 20.81 23.78 -0.16
C GLY A 65 20.35 22.33 -0.34
N PHE A 66 19.05 22.13 -0.57
CA PHE A 66 18.41 20.81 -0.74
C PHE A 66 17.29 20.92 -1.80
N HIS A 67 16.69 19.79 -2.16
CA HIS A 67 15.83 19.61 -3.35
C HIS A 67 16.58 19.88 -4.66
N GLY A 68 17.90 19.62 -4.71
CA GLY A 68 18.69 19.91 -5.89
C GLY A 68 18.37 18.98 -7.06
N SER A 69 17.95 17.74 -6.82
CA SER A 69 17.46 16.85 -7.88
C SER A 69 16.21 17.40 -8.55
N SER A 70 15.29 17.97 -7.77
CA SER A 70 14.11 18.68 -8.26
C SER A 70 14.49 19.91 -9.07
N TYR A 71 15.32 20.79 -8.51
CA TYR A 71 15.73 22.01 -9.20
C TYR A 71 16.50 21.71 -10.48
N ALA A 72 17.31 20.66 -10.53
CA ALA A 72 18.01 20.24 -11.73
C ALA A 72 17.05 19.82 -12.84
N TYR A 73 16.02 19.04 -12.50
CA TYR A 73 14.98 18.62 -13.46
C TYR A 73 14.16 19.82 -13.94
N VAL A 74 13.59 20.57 -13.00
CA VAL A 74 12.69 21.69 -13.30
C VAL A 74 13.41 22.80 -14.06
N SER A 75 14.68 23.09 -13.75
CA SER A 75 15.48 24.06 -14.51
C SER A 75 15.66 23.64 -15.97
N LYS A 76 15.88 22.34 -16.24
CA LYS A 76 16.03 21.81 -17.61
C LYS A 76 14.71 21.88 -18.37
N GLU A 77 13.60 21.51 -17.74
CA GLU A 77 12.27 21.59 -18.39
C GLU A 77 11.83 23.05 -18.62
N ALA A 78 12.08 23.94 -17.66
CA ALA A 78 11.84 25.37 -17.83
C ALA A 78 12.68 25.95 -18.98
N ALA A 79 13.96 25.58 -19.08
CA ALA A 79 14.83 25.99 -20.19
C ALA A 79 14.26 25.55 -21.56
N LYS A 80 13.74 24.32 -21.67
CA LYS A 80 13.07 23.81 -22.87
C LYS A 80 11.81 24.60 -23.18
N ALA A 81 10.94 24.81 -22.19
CA ALA A 81 9.69 25.55 -22.35
C ALA A 81 9.91 27.00 -22.79
N LEU A 82 10.99 27.63 -22.30
CA LEU A 82 11.41 28.97 -22.69
C LEU A 82 12.16 29.03 -24.02
N GLY A 83 12.58 27.88 -24.57
CA GLY A 83 13.50 27.84 -25.72
C GLY A 83 14.85 28.50 -25.44
N LYS A 84 15.29 28.53 -24.17
CA LYS A 84 16.50 29.24 -23.71
C LYS A 84 17.40 28.30 -22.92
N HIS A 85 18.61 28.06 -23.43
CA HIS A 85 19.56 27.12 -22.80
C HIS A 85 20.06 27.57 -21.41
N LYS A 86 20.18 28.88 -21.17
CA LYS A 86 20.67 29.45 -19.91
C LYS A 86 19.66 30.48 -19.38
N PRO A 87 18.56 30.02 -18.78
CA PRO A 87 17.53 30.91 -18.26
C PRO A 87 17.88 31.43 -16.85
N ASN A 88 17.37 32.60 -16.53
CA ASN A 88 17.28 33.16 -15.20
C ASN A 88 15.92 32.79 -14.61
N LEU A 89 15.90 31.90 -13.62
CA LEU A 89 14.67 31.34 -13.06
C LEU A 89 14.58 31.61 -11.56
N ILE A 90 13.35 31.77 -11.08
CA ILE A 90 13.02 31.64 -9.67
C ILE A 90 12.10 30.43 -9.54
N ILE A 91 12.58 29.36 -8.92
CA ILE A 91 11.85 28.10 -8.80
C ILE A 91 11.34 27.95 -7.37
N LEU A 92 10.04 27.77 -7.23
CA LEU A 92 9.32 27.57 -5.99
C LEU A 92 8.92 26.09 -5.92
N HIS A 93 9.66 25.31 -5.14
CA HIS A 93 9.31 23.93 -4.81
C HIS A 93 8.46 23.97 -3.55
N LEU A 94 7.15 23.83 -3.70
CA LEU A 94 6.18 23.99 -2.61
C LEU A 94 5.49 22.65 -2.35
N GLY A 95 5.83 22.00 -1.24
CA GLY A 95 5.22 20.76 -0.75
C GLY A 95 5.19 20.76 0.78
N SER A 96 5.07 19.58 1.41
CA SER A 96 5.24 19.46 2.87
C SER A 96 6.61 19.95 3.33
N GLY A 97 7.66 19.64 2.55
CA GLY A 97 8.91 20.40 2.53
C GLY A 97 8.84 21.49 1.46
N ALA A 98 9.18 22.73 1.81
CA ALA A 98 9.08 23.86 0.89
C ALA A 98 10.40 24.63 0.80
N SER A 99 10.81 25.00 -0.41
CA SER A 99 12.02 25.78 -0.65
C SER A 99 11.95 26.58 -1.96
N MET A 100 12.79 27.60 -2.08
CA MET A 100 12.98 28.34 -3.33
C MET A 100 14.45 28.33 -3.76
N CYS A 101 14.67 28.33 -5.07
CA CYS A 101 15.99 28.44 -5.67
C CYS A 101 16.02 29.58 -6.68
N CYS A 102 17.08 30.38 -6.60
CA CYS A 102 17.42 31.40 -7.58
C CYS A 102 18.45 30.82 -8.56
N VAL A 103 18.08 30.78 -9.84
CA VAL A 103 18.91 30.25 -10.92
C VAL A 103 19.28 31.40 -11.83
N LYS A 104 20.59 31.58 -12.07
CA LYS A 104 21.11 32.57 -13.01
C LYS A 104 21.94 31.86 -14.07
N ASP A 105 21.68 32.15 -15.33
CA ASP A 105 22.35 31.52 -16.47
C ASP A 105 22.33 29.98 -16.43
N GLY A 106 21.22 29.40 -15.92
CA GLY A 106 21.05 27.95 -15.75
C GLY A 106 21.75 27.34 -14.52
N VAL A 107 22.33 28.15 -13.63
CA VAL A 107 23.07 27.67 -12.44
C VAL A 107 22.44 28.20 -11.16
N SER A 108 22.36 27.37 -10.11
CA SER A 108 21.91 27.83 -8.79
C SER A 108 22.88 28.86 -8.20
N VAL A 109 22.37 30.06 -7.94
CA VAL A 109 23.14 31.16 -7.32
C VAL A 109 22.64 31.51 -5.91
N ASP A 110 21.48 31.01 -5.51
CA ASP A 110 20.94 31.17 -4.17
C ASP A 110 19.84 30.12 -3.90
N THR A 111 19.59 29.80 -2.63
CA THR A 111 18.52 28.87 -2.21
C THR A 111 18.08 29.17 -0.78
N THR A 112 16.82 28.91 -0.45
CA THR A 112 16.27 29.22 0.87
C THR A 112 16.76 28.27 1.94
N MET A 113 17.01 27.00 1.60
CA MET A 113 17.47 26.01 2.56
C MET A 113 18.94 26.15 2.90
N GLY A 114 19.26 25.84 4.14
CA GLY A 114 20.48 26.23 4.83
C GLY A 114 21.60 25.19 4.78
N MET A 115 22.30 25.11 5.91
CA MET A 115 23.12 23.96 6.29
C MET A 115 22.26 22.71 6.49
N THR A 116 21.03 22.91 6.98
CA THR A 116 20.00 21.90 7.15
C THR A 116 18.75 22.29 6.35
N PRO A 117 17.82 21.34 6.12
CA PRO A 117 16.56 21.63 5.45
C PRO A 117 15.59 22.52 6.25
N ALA A 118 15.94 22.94 7.47
CA ALA A 118 15.04 23.70 8.35
C ALA A 118 14.97 25.20 8.01
N GLU A 119 16.06 25.79 7.49
CA GLU A 119 16.12 27.22 7.15
C GLU A 119 15.25 27.54 5.92
N GLY A 120 14.67 28.74 5.87
CA GLY A 120 13.98 29.24 4.69
C GLY A 120 12.48 29.42 4.87
N LEU A 121 11.72 28.69 4.05
CA LEU A 121 10.27 28.78 4.04
C LEU A 121 9.64 28.10 5.26
N VAL A 122 8.43 28.54 5.61
CA VAL A 122 7.55 27.78 6.50
C VAL A 122 7.19 26.48 5.78
N MET A 123 7.18 25.36 6.50
CA MET A 123 6.90 24.03 5.95
C MET A 123 5.74 23.38 6.72
N GLY A 124 5.37 22.14 6.38
CA GLY A 124 4.29 21.42 7.08
C GLY A 124 4.52 21.35 8.60
N THR A 125 5.73 20.94 9.01
CA THR A 125 6.12 20.79 10.43
C THR A 125 7.39 21.55 10.83
N ARG A 126 8.12 22.12 9.85
CA ARG A 126 9.36 22.87 10.11
C ARG A 126 9.11 24.37 10.19
N ALA A 127 9.78 25.03 11.12
CA ALA A 127 9.59 26.46 11.39
C ALA A 127 10.00 27.38 10.23
N GLY A 128 10.99 26.97 9.42
CA GLY A 128 11.65 27.88 8.48
C GLY A 128 12.62 28.82 9.21
N ASP A 129 12.79 30.01 8.66
CA ASP A 129 13.58 31.08 9.28
C ASP A 129 13.05 31.50 10.65
N VAL A 130 13.89 31.34 11.67
CA VAL A 130 13.68 31.82 13.04
C VAL A 130 14.88 32.63 13.54
N ASP A 131 14.69 33.43 14.58
CA ASP A 131 15.78 34.17 15.23
C ASP A 131 16.73 33.19 15.94
N ALA A 132 18.04 33.42 15.84
CA ALA A 132 19.02 32.54 16.48
C ALA A 132 18.96 32.58 18.02
N GLY A 133 18.48 33.68 18.61
CA GLY A 133 18.22 33.81 20.03
C GLY A 133 17.05 32.97 20.54
N LEU A 134 16.16 32.49 19.64
CA LEU A 134 15.08 31.58 20.00
C LEU A 134 15.62 30.30 20.65
N PHE A 135 16.72 29.76 20.13
CA PHE A 135 17.32 28.54 20.66
C PHE A 135 17.84 28.74 22.09
N ALA A 136 18.51 29.86 22.35
CA ALA A 136 18.97 30.22 23.70
C ALA A 136 17.79 30.50 24.66
N PHE A 137 16.70 31.07 24.15
CA PHE A 137 15.48 31.26 24.94
C PHE A 137 14.85 29.93 25.33
N LEU A 138 14.72 28.98 24.41
CA LEU A 138 14.16 27.66 24.68
C LEU A 138 15.03 26.86 25.66
N GLU A 139 16.35 26.91 25.49
CA GLU A 139 17.30 26.31 26.43
C GLU A 139 17.15 26.91 27.83
N ALA A 140 17.01 28.23 27.93
CA ALA A 140 16.78 28.91 29.21
C ALA A 140 15.43 28.56 29.86
N GLN A 141 14.44 28.08 29.09
CA GLN A 141 13.18 27.51 29.59
C GLN A 141 13.31 26.03 30.00
N GLY A 142 14.48 25.44 29.88
CA GLY A 142 14.76 24.06 30.27
C GLY A 142 14.60 23.03 29.16
N HIS A 143 14.39 23.44 27.90
CA HIS A 143 14.38 22.51 26.77
C HIS A 143 15.79 22.03 26.44
N THR A 144 15.94 20.72 26.26
CA THR A 144 17.17 20.10 25.78
C THR A 144 17.40 20.38 24.29
N VAL A 145 18.65 20.23 23.82
CA VAL A 145 18.99 20.37 22.39
C VAL A 145 18.13 19.47 21.50
N GLY A 146 17.84 18.24 21.95
CA GLY A 146 16.97 17.31 21.22
C GLY A 146 15.52 17.77 21.15
N GLU A 147 14.98 18.31 22.24
CA GLU A 147 13.61 18.87 22.24
C GLU A 147 13.52 20.14 21.38
N ILE A 148 14.54 20.98 21.38
CA ILE A 148 14.62 22.16 20.53
C ILE A 148 14.62 21.74 19.04
N ASP A 149 15.41 20.73 18.68
CA ASP A 149 15.43 20.18 17.32
C ASP A 149 14.05 19.62 16.92
N ASP A 150 13.39 18.89 17.82
CA ASP A 150 12.06 18.33 17.62
C ASP A 150 10.98 19.41 17.49
N ILE A 151 11.06 20.49 18.29
CA ILE A 151 10.18 21.65 18.19
C ILE A 151 10.31 22.28 16.80
N VAL A 152 11.54 22.57 16.37
CA VAL A 152 11.80 23.31 15.12
C VAL A 152 11.52 22.46 13.88
N ASN A 153 11.74 21.14 13.93
CA ASN A 153 11.58 20.25 12.77
C ASN A 153 10.24 19.51 12.69
N LYS A 154 9.57 19.24 13.81
CA LYS A 154 8.39 18.37 13.85
C LYS A 154 7.13 19.01 14.43
N LYS A 155 7.26 20.05 15.26
CA LYS A 155 6.12 20.68 15.97
C LYS A 155 5.86 22.13 15.57
N SER A 156 6.53 22.63 14.54
CA SER A 156 6.41 24.01 14.07
C SER A 156 5.71 24.06 12.69
N GLY A 157 5.95 25.11 11.91
CA GLY A 157 5.43 25.22 10.54
C GLY A 157 3.92 25.47 10.50
N LEU A 158 3.26 24.98 9.44
CA LEU A 158 1.81 25.06 9.28
C LEU A 158 1.08 24.37 10.44
N LEU A 159 1.58 23.24 10.94
CA LEU A 159 1.03 22.54 12.09
C LEU A 159 1.07 23.42 13.34
N GLY A 160 2.25 23.94 13.67
CA GLY A 160 2.44 24.77 14.88
C GLY A 160 1.70 26.11 14.82
N LEU A 161 1.55 26.70 13.63
CA LEU A 161 0.83 27.96 13.45
C LEU A 161 -0.70 27.78 13.43
N SER A 162 -1.19 26.73 12.77
CA SER A 162 -2.64 26.53 12.61
C SER A 162 -3.28 25.76 13.76
N GLY A 163 -2.54 24.86 14.41
CA GLY A 163 -3.10 23.88 15.34
C GLY A 163 -4.02 22.84 14.68
N VAL A 164 -4.17 22.87 13.35
CA VAL A 164 -5.12 22.02 12.61
C VAL A 164 -4.40 20.85 11.93
N SER A 165 -3.42 21.14 11.08
CA SER A 165 -2.74 20.12 10.27
C SER A 165 -1.41 20.63 9.73
N ASN A 166 -0.51 19.70 9.40
CA ASN A 166 0.67 19.96 8.59
C ASN A 166 0.37 19.98 7.07
N ASP A 167 -0.83 19.54 6.64
CA ASP A 167 -1.27 19.57 5.24
C ASP A 167 -1.85 20.95 4.88
N PHE A 168 -1.23 21.59 3.89
CA PHE A 168 -1.65 22.90 3.37
C PHE A 168 -3.09 22.92 2.83
N ARG A 169 -3.61 21.81 2.29
CA ARG A 169 -4.99 21.71 1.78
C ARG A 169 -6.00 21.79 2.91
N ALA A 170 -5.72 21.10 4.01
CA ALA A 170 -6.52 21.15 5.23
C ALA A 170 -6.49 22.54 5.86
N VAL A 171 -5.29 23.15 5.95
CA VAL A 171 -5.12 24.53 6.46
C VAL A 171 -5.87 25.55 5.59
N SER A 172 -5.78 25.44 4.27
CA SER A 172 -6.43 26.39 3.34
C SER A 172 -7.94 26.24 3.26
N SER A 173 -8.47 25.06 3.59
CA SER A 173 -9.91 24.79 3.63
C SER A 173 -10.54 25.10 4.99
N SER A 174 -9.72 25.32 6.02
CA SER A 174 -10.17 25.66 7.37
C SER A 174 -10.59 27.13 7.44
N THR A 175 -11.66 27.38 8.21
CA THR A 175 -12.13 28.73 8.54
C THR A 175 -11.58 29.21 9.89
N GLU A 176 -10.79 28.40 10.58
CA GLU A 176 -10.20 28.76 11.87
C GLU A 176 -9.23 29.95 11.72
N PRO A 177 -9.28 30.95 12.61
CA PRO A 177 -8.44 32.14 12.51
C PRO A 177 -6.93 31.82 12.40
N ASP A 178 -6.47 30.84 13.17
CA ASP A 178 -5.06 30.43 13.18
C ASP A 178 -4.65 29.70 11.89
N ALA A 179 -5.58 28.99 11.23
CA ALA A 179 -5.33 28.38 9.93
C ALA A 179 -5.23 29.42 8.81
N LEU A 180 -6.09 30.45 8.86
CA LEU A 180 -6.01 31.60 7.95
C LEU A 180 -4.69 32.36 8.14
N LEU A 181 -4.28 32.58 9.40
CA LEU A 181 -2.99 33.19 9.74
C LEU A 181 -1.81 32.33 9.25
N ALA A 182 -1.86 31.01 9.45
CA ALA A 182 -0.80 30.10 8.99
C ALA A 182 -0.60 30.19 7.47
N ARG A 183 -1.71 30.23 6.71
CA ARG A 183 -1.69 30.45 5.26
C ARG A 183 -1.11 31.81 4.88
N GLU A 184 -1.50 32.88 5.57
CA GLU A 184 -0.98 34.23 5.34
C GLU A 184 0.53 34.30 5.59
N VAL A 185 1.01 33.73 6.70
CA VAL A 185 2.44 33.66 7.05
C VAL A 185 3.22 32.84 6.01
N PHE A 186 2.66 31.74 5.51
CA PHE A 186 3.27 30.93 4.46
C PHE A 186 3.43 31.72 3.16
N VAL A 187 2.37 32.41 2.70
CA VAL A 187 2.39 33.28 1.50
C VAL A 187 3.39 34.42 1.68
N GLU A 188 3.37 35.11 2.82
CA GLU A 188 4.25 36.25 3.07
C GLU A 188 5.73 35.83 3.08
N ARG A 189 6.05 34.67 3.65
CA ARG A 189 7.42 34.12 3.62
C ARG A 189 7.89 33.86 2.20
N ILE A 190 7.04 33.27 1.36
CA ILE A 190 7.35 33.05 -0.07
C ILE A 190 7.58 34.39 -0.78
N ARG A 191 6.70 35.37 -0.59
CA ARG A 191 6.79 36.69 -1.23
C ARG A 191 8.07 37.44 -0.85
N LYS A 192 8.50 37.34 0.41
CA LYS A 192 9.77 37.93 0.89
C LYS A 192 10.97 37.39 0.12
N TYR A 193 11.05 36.07 -0.09
CA TYR A 193 12.12 35.45 -0.87
C TYR A 193 11.99 35.73 -2.37
N LEU A 194 10.78 35.73 -2.91
CA LEU A 194 10.52 36.06 -4.31
C LEU A 194 11.07 37.45 -4.64
N GLY A 195 10.76 38.46 -3.82
CA GLY A 195 11.29 39.82 -3.99
C GLY A 195 12.82 39.87 -3.91
N SER A 196 13.42 39.17 -2.94
CA SER A 196 14.89 39.06 -2.80
C SER A 196 15.54 38.48 -4.06
N TYR A 197 14.95 37.42 -4.64
CA TYR A 197 15.49 36.75 -5.81
C TYR A 197 15.28 37.54 -7.11
N ILE A 198 14.18 38.28 -7.24
CA ILE A 198 14.00 39.24 -8.34
C ILE A 198 15.14 40.27 -8.32
N VAL A 199 15.46 40.82 -7.15
CA VAL A 199 16.58 41.77 -6.99
C VAL A 199 17.93 41.10 -7.26
N LYS A 200 18.14 39.87 -6.79
CA LYS A 200 19.37 39.09 -7.04
C LYS A 200 19.65 38.88 -8.54
N LEU A 201 18.58 38.74 -9.33
CA LEU A 201 18.62 38.63 -10.79
C LEU A 201 18.61 40.00 -11.49
N ASN A 202 18.69 41.11 -10.75
CA ASN A 202 18.59 42.49 -11.26
C ASN A 202 17.30 42.77 -12.05
N GLY A 203 16.21 42.09 -11.69
CA GLY A 203 14.92 42.17 -12.40
C GLY A 203 14.89 41.39 -13.72
N ASP A 204 15.99 40.77 -14.15
CA ASP A 204 16.07 39.97 -15.38
C ASP A 204 15.66 38.52 -15.09
N VAL A 205 14.35 38.30 -14.94
CA VAL A 205 13.76 36.99 -14.65
C VAL A 205 13.03 36.48 -15.89
N ASP A 206 13.55 35.40 -16.49
CA ASP A 206 12.91 34.75 -17.64
C ASP A 206 11.65 33.98 -17.20
N GLY A 207 11.71 33.32 -16.04
CA GLY A 207 10.63 32.47 -15.55
C GLY A 207 10.52 32.38 -14.03
N ILE A 208 9.29 32.45 -13.52
CA ILE A 208 8.91 32.02 -12.17
C ILE A 208 8.22 30.68 -12.31
N VAL A 209 8.74 29.65 -11.65
CA VAL A 209 8.29 28.27 -11.82
C VAL A 209 7.74 27.74 -10.51
N PHE A 210 6.50 27.28 -10.52
CA PHE A 210 5.89 26.56 -9.42
C PHE A 210 6.00 25.06 -9.67
N THR A 211 6.45 24.33 -8.66
CA THR A 211 6.62 22.88 -8.67
C THR A 211 6.35 22.33 -7.26
N GLY A 212 6.28 21.01 -7.12
CA GLY A 212 5.94 20.35 -5.87
C GLY A 212 4.43 20.29 -5.62
N GLY A 213 4.01 19.41 -4.72
CA GLY A 213 2.59 19.06 -4.55
C GLY A 213 1.64 20.24 -4.30
N ILE A 214 2.07 21.29 -3.60
CA ILE A 214 1.28 22.51 -3.38
C ILE A 214 1.43 23.45 -4.59
N GLY A 215 2.65 23.66 -5.07
CA GLY A 215 2.95 24.60 -6.16
C GLY A 215 2.27 24.22 -7.47
N GLU A 216 2.11 22.92 -7.74
CA GLU A 216 1.45 22.37 -8.92
C GLU A 216 -0.07 22.42 -8.84
N ASN A 217 -0.63 22.15 -7.66
CA ASN A 217 -2.07 21.87 -7.55
C ASN A 217 -2.89 23.05 -7.00
N ASP A 218 -2.28 24.03 -6.32
CA ASP A 218 -3.02 25.13 -5.70
C ASP A 218 -2.96 26.44 -6.52
N ALA A 219 -3.99 26.66 -7.33
CA ALA A 219 -4.14 27.87 -8.15
C ALA A 219 -4.37 29.15 -7.32
N SER A 220 -5.01 29.02 -6.15
CA SER A 220 -5.30 30.13 -5.27
C SER A 220 -4.01 30.66 -4.64
N LEU A 221 -3.17 29.75 -4.12
CA LEU A 221 -1.86 30.08 -3.59
C LEU A 221 -0.98 30.79 -4.64
N ARG A 222 -0.93 30.27 -5.88
CA ARG A 222 -0.17 30.92 -6.96
C ARG A 222 -0.64 32.36 -7.20
N SER A 223 -1.96 32.58 -7.13
CA SER A 223 -2.54 33.92 -7.27
C SER A 223 -2.09 34.83 -6.11
N ASP A 224 -2.17 34.35 -4.88
CA ASP A 224 -1.82 35.13 -3.69
C ASP A 224 -0.32 35.44 -3.61
N VAL A 225 0.54 34.50 -4.01
CA VAL A 225 1.99 34.71 -4.08
C VAL A 225 2.35 35.78 -5.10
N LEU A 226 1.64 35.86 -6.23
CA LEU A 226 1.95 36.81 -7.31
C LEU A 226 1.13 38.11 -7.26
N ALA A 227 0.15 38.21 -6.37
CA ALA A 227 -0.73 39.38 -6.28
C ALA A 227 0.06 40.69 -6.12
N GLY A 228 -0.25 41.71 -6.93
CA GLY A 228 0.39 43.03 -6.84
C GLY A 228 1.75 43.15 -7.55
N LEU A 229 2.26 42.08 -8.18
CA LEU A 229 3.52 42.09 -8.92
C LEU A 229 3.37 42.51 -10.39
N GLU A 230 2.18 42.95 -10.81
CA GLU A 230 1.88 43.36 -12.20
C GLU A 230 2.76 44.53 -12.64
N THR A 231 3.05 45.45 -11.71
CA THR A 231 3.95 46.61 -11.95
C THR A 231 5.41 46.19 -12.20
N MET A 232 5.80 45.01 -11.76
CA MET A 232 7.11 44.40 -12.03
C MET A 232 7.10 43.57 -13.32
N GLY A 233 5.99 43.57 -14.07
CA GLY A 233 5.85 42.82 -15.32
C GLY A 233 5.55 41.33 -15.10
N ILE A 234 5.10 40.93 -13.91
CA ILE A 234 4.69 39.56 -13.58
C ILE A 234 3.16 39.56 -13.46
N SER A 235 2.47 38.93 -14.40
CA SER A 235 1.01 38.88 -14.41
C SER A 235 0.51 37.48 -14.75
N LEU A 236 -0.52 37.06 -14.02
CA LEU A 236 -1.10 35.72 -14.11
C LEU A 236 -2.38 35.73 -14.97
N ASP A 237 -2.53 34.76 -15.85
CA ASP A 237 -3.80 34.49 -16.54
C ASP A 237 -4.63 33.56 -15.66
N GLN A 238 -5.69 34.09 -15.06
CA GLN A 238 -6.50 33.34 -14.11
C GLN A 238 -7.16 32.09 -14.73
N ALA A 239 -7.57 32.16 -15.99
CA ALA A 239 -8.19 31.02 -16.66
C ALA A 239 -7.16 29.89 -16.88
N LYS A 240 -5.95 30.23 -17.31
CA LYS A 240 -4.85 29.25 -17.47
C LYS A 240 -4.38 28.69 -16.13
N ASN A 241 -4.33 29.53 -15.11
CA ASN A 241 -3.90 29.17 -13.77
C ASN A 241 -4.83 28.14 -13.12
N VAL A 242 -6.15 28.34 -13.24
CA VAL A 242 -7.17 27.38 -12.76
C VAL A 242 -7.18 26.11 -13.61
N ALA A 243 -6.93 26.21 -14.91
CA ALA A 243 -6.85 25.05 -15.81
C ALA A 243 -5.56 24.22 -15.62
N GLY A 244 -4.60 24.67 -14.81
CA GLY A 244 -3.33 23.95 -14.59
C GLY A 244 -2.44 23.89 -15.83
N ALA A 245 -2.49 24.90 -16.70
CA ALA A 245 -1.63 24.96 -17.88
C ALA A 245 -0.14 25.07 -17.50
N VAL A 246 0.77 24.63 -18.38
CA VAL A 246 2.22 24.74 -18.15
C VAL A 246 2.67 26.21 -18.10
N ASP A 247 2.14 27.08 -18.98
CA ASP A 247 2.34 28.54 -18.92
C ASP A 247 1.06 29.20 -18.42
N VAL A 248 1.08 29.65 -17.17
CA VAL A 248 -0.04 30.32 -16.50
C VAL A 248 0.10 31.85 -16.55
N GLY A 249 1.14 32.37 -17.21
CA GLY A 249 1.34 33.81 -17.36
C GLY A 249 0.33 34.46 -18.32
N ALA A 250 -0.05 35.69 -18.00
CA ALA A 250 -0.77 36.55 -18.92
C ALA A 250 0.11 36.90 -20.12
N ALA A 251 -0.49 37.10 -21.30
CA ALA A 251 0.27 37.41 -22.52
C ALA A 251 1.10 38.71 -22.41
N ILE A 252 0.69 39.64 -21.55
CA ILE A 252 1.40 40.89 -21.26
C ILE A 252 2.56 40.74 -20.27
N SER A 253 2.65 39.59 -19.58
CA SER A 253 3.69 39.31 -18.61
C SER A 253 5.06 39.26 -19.29
N LYS A 254 6.02 40.05 -18.80
CA LYS A 254 7.40 40.05 -19.29
C LYS A 254 8.16 38.82 -18.81
N THR A 255 7.89 38.39 -17.59
CA THR A 255 8.39 37.16 -17.00
C THR A 255 7.38 36.05 -17.23
N LYS A 256 7.82 34.87 -17.67
CA LYS A 256 6.93 33.70 -17.79
C LYS A 256 6.59 33.18 -16.41
N VAL A 257 5.34 32.76 -16.22
CA VAL A 257 4.91 32.09 -14.99
C VAL A 257 4.52 30.67 -15.38
N MET A 258 5.23 29.68 -14.85
CA MET A 258 5.12 28.30 -15.29
C MET A 258 4.77 27.37 -14.14
N VAL A 259 4.00 26.32 -14.44
CA VAL A 259 3.76 25.19 -13.55
C VAL A 259 4.41 23.98 -14.18
N ILE A 260 5.45 23.44 -13.55
CA ILE A 260 6.25 22.34 -14.08
C ILE A 260 6.35 21.25 -13.02
N PRO A 261 5.75 20.07 -13.25
CA PRO A 261 5.90 18.94 -12.36
C PRO A 261 7.36 18.49 -12.24
N THR A 262 7.81 18.18 -11.03
CA THR A 262 9.15 17.65 -10.80
C THR A 262 9.20 16.13 -10.99
N ASN A 263 10.31 15.59 -11.49
CA ASN A 263 10.57 14.16 -11.54
C ASN A 263 12.00 13.88 -11.07
N GLU A 264 12.15 13.69 -9.75
CA GLU A 264 13.45 13.52 -9.11
C GLU A 264 14.07 12.17 -9.45
N GLU A 265 13.29 11.10 -9.52
CA GLU A 265 13.77 9.76 -9.90
C GLU A 265 14.37 9.73 -11.30
N LEU A 266 13.71 10.39 -12.27
CA LEU A 266 14.26 10.54 -13.60
C LEU A 266 15.52 11.40 -13.58
N SER A 267 15.57 12.47 -12.78
CA SER A 267 16.75 13.31 -12.60
C SER A 267 17.95 12.52 -12.07
N ILE A 268 17.71 11.68 -11.05
CA ILE A 268 18.71 10.80 -10.43
C ILE A 268 19.18 9.76 -11.45
N SER A 269 18.24 9.10 -12.13
CA SER A 269 18.55 8.08 -13.14
C SER A 269 19.39 8.65 -14.28
N LEU A 270 19.03 9.82 -14.81
CA LEU A 270 19.79 10.48 -15.88
C LEU A 270 21.20 10.87 -15.43
N GLN A 271 21.36 11.40 -14.20
CA GLN A 271 22.67 11.71 -13.64
C GLN A 271 23.52 10.46 -13.39
N ALA A 272 22.89 9.36 -12.95
CA ALA A 272 23.55 8.09 -12.76
C ALA A 272 24.08 7.52 -14.08
N VAL A 273 23.24 7.53 -15.12
CA VAL A 273 23.60 7.09 -16.48
C VAL A 273 24.71 7.95 -17.08
N GLU A 274 24.60 9.28 -16.97
CA GLU A 274 25.61 10.23 -17.43
C GLU A 274 26.96 9.99 -16.74
N THR A 275 26.95 9.79 -15.42
CA THR A 275 28.17 9.56 -14.62
C THR A 275 28.79 8.19 -14.88
N ALA A 276 27.99 7.15 -15.06
CA ALA A 276 28.46 5.80 -15.36
C ALA A 276 29.04 5.69 -16.79
N GLY A 277 28.87 6.70 -17.65
CA GLY A 277 29.36 6.70 -19.03
C GLY A 277 28.63 5.69 -19.92
N VAL A 278 27.47 5.19 -19.47
CA VAL A 278 26.61 4.31 -20.25
C VAL A 278 25.74 5.24 -21.09
N LEU A 279 26.10 5.48 -22.35
CA LEU A 279 25.19 6.22 -23.23
C LEU A 279 23.84 5.49 -23.27
N PRO A 280 22.71 6.17 -23.05
CA PRO A 280 21.42 5.55 -23.31
C PRO A 280 21.45 5.14 -24.78
N GLN A 281 21.29 3.85 -25.06
CA GLN A 281 21.01 3.42 -26.41
C GLN A 281 19.78 4.20 -26.87
N GLN A 282 19.92 4.95 -27.96
CA GLN A 282 18.80 5.53 -28.68
C GLN A 282 17.99 4.39 -29.30
N ASP A 283 17.24 3.68 -28.47
CA ASP A 283 16.08 2.88 -28.86
C ASP A 283 15.33 2.45 -27.58
N PRO A 284 14.16 3.03 -27.23
CA PRO A 284 13.37 2.59 -26.09
C PRO A 284 12.75 1.20 -26.29
N SER A 285 12.97 0.56 -27.45
CA SER A 285 12.23 -0.63 -27.88
C SER A 285 12.88 -1.98 -27.54
N ASN A 286 14.11 -2.05 -27.00
CA ASN A 286 14.85 -3.33 -26.98
C ASN A 286 15.61 -3.74 -25.70
N ALA A 287 15.45 -3.07 -24.57
CA ALA A 287 16.06 -3.50 -23.31
C ALA A 287 15.04 -4.12 -22.33
N VAL A 288 14.32 -5.15 -22.78
CA VAL A 288 13.65 -6.11 -21.88
C VAL A 288 14.55 -7.34 -21.78
N MET A 289 15.53 -7.31 -20.87
CA MET A 289 16.27 -8.51 -20.48
C MET A 289 15.34 -9.43 -19.68
N SER A 290 14.69 -10.33 -20.43
CA SER A 290 14.29 -11.70 -20.07
C SER A 290 14.12 -12.05 -18.58
N ASN A 291 12.96 -11.71 -18.01
CA ASN A 291 12.33 -12.47 -16.92
C ASN A 291 11.71 -13.79 -17.45
N LYS A 292 12.49 -14.60 -18.18
CA LYS A 292 12.01 -15.85 -18.79
C LYS A 292 12.14 -17.09 -17.91
N THR A 293 12.58 -16.95 -16.66
CA THR A 293 12.78 -18.11 -15.75
C THR A 293 11.64 -18.31 -14.75
N LEU A 294 10.62 -17.44 -14.71
CA LEU A 294 9.49 -17.55 -13.76
C LEU A 294 8.14 -17.99 -14.38
N ILE A 295 8.10 -18.44 -15.65
CA ILE A 295 6.84 -18.68 -16.38
C ILE A 295 6.49 -20.19 -16.55
N HIS A 296 7.25 -21.12 -15.97
CA HIS A 296 6.97 -22.56 -16.14
C HIS A 296 6.37 -23.30 -14.94
N ALA A 297 5.86 -22.62 -13.90
CA ALA A 297 5.23 -23.29 -12.76
C ALA A 297 3.69 -23.16 -12.65
N ASN A 298 3.00 -22.29 -13.40
CA ASN A 298 1.56 -22.06 -13.20
C ASN A 298 0.65 -22.87 -14.14
N LYS A 299 0.76 -24.20 -14.10
CA LYS A 299 -0.22 -25.14 -14.67
C LYS A 299 -0.39 -26.38 -13.79
N ALA A 300 -0.78 -26.20 -12.53
CA ALA A 300 -1.47 -27.23 -11.75
C ALA A 300 -2.09 -26.62 -10.49
N ASN A 301 -3.35 -26.97 -10.22
CA ASN A 301 -4.09 -26.76 -8.96
C ASN A 301 -4.45 -25.32 -8.52
N THR A 302 -5.49 -24.76 -9.12
CA THR A 302 -6.25 -23.60 -8.59
C THR A 302 -7.35 -24.01 -7.59
N ASN A 303 -7.10 -24.98 -6.70
CA ASN A 303 -8.15 -25.61 -5.89
C ASN A 303 -7.79 -25.80 -4.39
N ALA A 304 -7.06 -24.86 -3.78
CA ALA A 304 -6.88 -24.84 -2.32
C ALA A 304 -7.23 -23.46 -1.77
N SER A 305 -8.33 -23.36 -1.02
CA SER A 305 -8.69 -22.19 -0.24
C SER A 305 -7.77 -22.10 0.98
N CYS A 306 -6.68 -21.33 0.86
CA CYS A 306 -5.83 -21.03 2.00
C CYS A 306 -6.60 -20.16 3.01
N HIS A 307 -6.73 -20.63 4.25
CA HIS A 307 -7.32 -19.84 5.33
C HIS A 307 -6.29 -18.88 5.90
N SER A 308 -6.71 -17.72 6.39
CA SER A 308 -5.79 -16.75 6.98
C SER A 308 -6.35 -16.13 8.24
N LEU A 309 -5.47 -15.94 9.23
CA LEU A 309 -5.77 -15.29 10.49
C LEU A 309 -4.87 -14.07 10.62
N PHE A 310 -5.45 -12.90 10.86
CA PHE A 310 -4.71 -11.65 10.99
C PHE A 310 -4.43 -11.37 12.47
N ALA A 311 -3.17 -11.35 12.88
CA ALA A 311 -2.75 -10.99 14.24
C ALA A 311 -2.42 -9.49 14.29
N HIS A 312 -3.08 -8.76 15.18
CA HIS A 312 -2.81 -7.34 15.42
C HIS A 312 -2.48 -7.09 16.90
N ALA A 313 -1.27 -6.61 17.17
CA ALA A 313 -0.79 -6.29 18.51
C ALA A 313 -0.87 -4.79 18.81
N ILE A 314 -1.34 -4.43 20.00
CA ILE A 314 -1.36 -3.05 20.50
C ILE A 314 0.06 -2.49 20.63
N GLU A 315 0.24 -1.19 20.41
CA GLU A 315 1.53 -0.53 20.57
C GLU A 315 2.08 -0.68 21.99
N GLY A 316 3.25 -1.31 22.10
CA GLY A 316 3.92 -1.50 23.39
C GLY A 316 3.72 -2.88 24.01
N ALA A 317 2.81 -3.70 23.46
CA ALA A 317 2.71 -5.12 23.80
C ALA A 317 3.96 -5.85 23.29
N TYR A 318 4.97 -5.91 24.15
CA TYR A 318 6.21 -6.62 23.94
C TYR A 318 6.34 -7.55 25.12
N VAL A 319 5.85 -8.79 24.97
CA VAL A 319 6.56 -10.01 25.35
C VAL A 319 5.67 -11.23 25.15
N ALA A 320 6.31 -12.26 24.57
CA ALA A 320 5.90 -13.66 24.42
C ALA A 320 5.23 -14.00 23.07
N ASP A 321 5.91 -13.73 21.94
CA ASP A 321 5.47 -14.00 20.55
C ASP A 321 4.23 -14.91 20.43
N GLU A 322 3.06 -14.33 20.65
CA GLU A 322 1.78 -15.04 20.69
C GLU A 322 1.47 -15.59 19.30
N GLU A 323 1.96 -14.89 18.27
CA GLU A 323 2.02 -15.33 16.89
C GLU A 323 2.78 -16.67 16.74
N LEU A 324 3.90 -16.87 17.43
CA LEU A 324 4.68 -18.12 17.38
C LEU A 324 3.86 -19.26 17.96
N SER A 325 3.27 -19.03 19.13
CA SER A 325 2.44 -20.03 19.81
C SER A 325 1.18 -20.38 19.02
N LEU A 326 0.49 -19.38 18.43
CA LEU A 326 -0.62 -19.59 17.51
C LEU A 326 -0.19 -20.45 16.32
N MET A 327 0.91 -20.07 15.66
CA MET A 327 1.42 -20.82 14.51
C MET A 327 1.79 -22.25 14.88
N GLN A 328 2.35 -22.48 16.07
CA GLN A 328 2.67 -23.82 16.57
C GLN A 328 1.41 -24.66 16.76
N ARG A 329 0.34 -24.09 17.32
CA ARG A 329 -0.93 -24.81 17.46
C ARG A 329 -1.55 -25.16 16.12
N PHE A 330 -1.59 -24.22 15.17
CA PHE A 330 -2.10 -24.53 13.83
C PHE A 330 -1.22 -25.53 13.08
N SER A 331 0.10 -25.48 13.22
CA SER A 331 1.03 -26.45 12.59
C SER A 331 0.85 -27.88 13.09
N SER A 332 0.30 -28.07 14.30
CA SER A 332 -0.01 -29.40 14.84
C SER A 332 -1.28 -30.03 14.24
N ARG A 333 -2.12 -29.22 13.56
CA ARG A 333 -3.42 -29.61 13.00
C ARG A 333 -3.47 -29.53 11.48
N LEU A 334 -2.63 -28.70 10.86
CA LEU A 334 -2.61 -28.40 9.43
C LEU A 334 -1.20 -28.67 8.87
N GLU A 335 -1.13 -29.27 7.68
CA GLU A 335 0.15 -29.71 7.10
C GLU A 335 0.94 -28.59 6.45
N ARG A 336 0.29 -27.67 5.71
CA ARG A 336 0.98 -26.60 4.95
C ARG A 336 0.68 -25.23 5.54
N VAL A 337 1.36 -24.90 6.63
CA VAL A 337 1.23 -23.60 7.30
C VAL A 337 2.24 -22.56 6.75
N GLY A 338 1.92 -21.28 6.89
CA GLY A 338 2.84 -20.19 6.56
C GLY A 338 2.67 -18.98 7.47
N TYR A 339 3.72 -18.16 7.50
CA TYR A 339 3.72 -16.85 8.14
C TYR A 339 3.93 -15.78 7.10
N PHE A 340 3.10 -14.74 7.10
CA PHE A 340 3.22 -13.61 6.17
C PHE A 340 3.14 -12.28 6.93
N ARG A 341 4.05 -11.37 6.61
CA ARG A 341 4.10 -10.05 7.24
C ARG A 341 3.75 -8.97 6.23
N CYS A 342 2.66 -8.22 6.45
CA CYS A 342 2.23 -7.18 5.51
C CYS A 342 3.36 -6.15 5.27
N ILE A 343 3.98 -5.72 6.37
CA ILE A 343 5.11 -4.80 6.38
C ILE A 343 6.20 -5.37 7.28
N ALA A 344 7.38 -5.63 6.72
CA ALA A 344 8.56 -6.09 7.46
C ALA A 344 9.29 -4.91 8.11
N ARG A 345 9.85 -5.09 9.32
CA ARG A 345 10.68 -4.06 9.96
C ARG A 345 12.04 -3.95 9.26
N ASP A 346 12.52 -2.72 9.13
CA ASP A 346 13.89 -2.45 8.70
C ASP A 346 14.86 -2.67 9.87
N ASN A 347 15.76 -3.64 9.73
CA ASN A 347 16.84 -3.89 10.68
C ASN A 347 18.19 -3.63 9.99
N PRO A 348 19.17 -2.96 10.64
CA PRO A 348 20.55 -2.84 10.16
C PRO A 348 21.25 -4.16 9.78
N HIS A 349 20.73 -5.32 10.20
CA HIS A 349 21.25 -6.65 9.82
C HIS A 349 20.49 -7.35 8.67
N GLY A 350 19.48 -6.72 8.07
CA GLY A 350 18.89 -7.15 6.79
C GLY A 350 17.71 -8.12 6.84
N GLU A 351 17.28 -8.61 8.02
CA GLU A 351 16.11 -9.49 8.13
C GLU A 351 15.23 -9.15 9.35
N ASP A 352 13.91 -9.26 9.18
CA ASP A 352 12.93 -9.16 10.26
C ASP A 352 13.08 -10.38 11.18
N TYR A 353 13.33 -10.14 12.48
CA TYR A 353 13.62 -11.21 13.42
C TYR A 353 12.46 -12.21 13.55
N LYS A 354 11.20 -11.78 13.37
CA LYS A 354 10.05 -12.70 13.42
C LYS A 354 10.00 -13.58 12.17
N ILE A 355 10.29 -13.03 10.99
CA ILE A 355 10.37 -13.83 9.76
C ILE A 355 11.46 -14.90 9.89
N THR A 356 12.61 -14.50 10.43
CA THR A 356 13.75 -15.39 10.69
C THR A 356 13.36 -16.49 11.68
N LEU A 357 12.80 -16.10 12.83
CA LEU A 357 12.31 -17.01 13.87
C LEU A 357 11.30 -18.02 13.33
N MET A 358 10.26 -17.56 12.62
CA MET A 358 9.20 -18.42 12.09
C MET A 358 9.73 -19.39 11.04
N LYS A 359 10.60 -18.91 10.14
CA LYS A 359 11.20 -19.75 9.10
C LYS A 359 12.09 -20.84 9.70
N GLU A 360 12.98 -20.48 10.62
CA GLU A 360 13.93 -21.41 11.22
C GLU A 360 13.23 -22.41 12.15
N HIS A 361 12.28 -21.95 12.97
CA HIS A 361 11.58 -22.78 13.94
C HIS A 361 10.62 -23.78 13.29
N PHE A 362 9.87 -23.37 12.24
CA PHE A 362 8.92 -24.23 11.53
C PHE A 362 9.50 -24.88 10.27
N HIS A 363 10.79 -24.67 9.98
CA HIS A 363 11.48 -25.18 8.79
C HIS A 363 10.75 -24.88 7.47
N LEU A 364 10.25 -23.65 7.32
CA LEU A 364 9.49 -23.25 6.12
C LEU A 364 10.40 -23.22 4.89
N GLU A 365 10.11 -24.05 3.89
CA GLU A 365 10.85 -24.13 2.63
C GLU A 365 10.50 -22.98 1.67
N CYS A 366 10.78 -21.73 2.06
CA CYS A 366 10.55 -20.55 1.24
C CYS A 366 11.66 -19.49 1.40
N ASP A 367 11.78 -18.62 0.41
CA ASP A 367 12.68 -17.46 0.47
C ASP A 367 12.11 -16.42 1.45
N PRO A 368 12.87 -15.89 2.43
CA PRO A 368 12.40 -14.86 3.36
C PRO A 368 11.76 -13.65 2.69
N THR A 369 12.20 -13.29 1.47
CA THR A 369 11.66 -12.17 0.67
C THR A 369 10.23 -12.38 0.20
N THR A 370 9.75 -13.62 0.21
CA THR A 370 8.37 -13.99 -0.12
C THR A 370 7.43 -13.98 1.09
N MET A 371 7.98 -13.95 2.30
CA MET A 371 7.23 -13.96 3.56
C MET A 371 6.76 -12.55 4.00
N TYR A 372 7.01 -11.51 3.19
CA TYR A 372 6.51 -10.17 3.46
C TYR A 372 6.06 -9.41 2.20
N GLY A 373 5.15 -8.46 2.40
CA GLY A 373 4.65 -7.57 1.36
C GLY A 373 5.68 -6.52 0.95
N VAL A 374 5.93 -5.57 1.83
CA VAL A 374 6.92 -4.49 1.64
C VAL A 374 7.74 -4.29 2.91
N THR A 375 8.85 -3.57 2.81
CA THR A 375 9.59 -3.10 4.00
C THR A 375 8.94 -1.86 4.59
N ALA A 376 9.19 -1.54 5.86
CA ALA A 376 8.62 -0.34 6.50
C ALA A 376 9.06 0.96 5.81
N ASN A 377 10.30 1.05 5.33
CA ASN A 377 10.79 2.17 4.52
C ASN A 377 10.02 2.30 3.21
N GLU A 378 9.90 1.22 2.43
CA GLU A 378 9.07 1.21 1.21
C GLU A 378 7.61 1.62 1.50
N ALA A 379 7.01 1.15 2.58
CA ALA A 379 5.65 1.52 2.96
C ALA A 379 5.55 3.01 3.31
N MET A 380 6.48 3.53 4.10
CA MET A 380 6.55 4.95 4.45
C MET A 380 6.77 5.83 3.23
N ASP A 381 7.65 5.42 2.31
CA ASP A 381 7.90 6.13 1.06
C ASP A 381 6.63 6.17 0.21
N MET A 382 5.95 5.03 0.00
CA MET A 382 4.73 5.00 -0.81
C MET A 382 3.59 5.83 -0.19
N LEU A 383 3.39 5.76 1.13
CA LEU A 383 2.39 6.59 1.83
C LEU A 383 2.73 8.08 1.78
N ALA A 384 4.01 8.44 1.92
CA ALA A 384 4.45 9.83 1.81
C ALA A 384 4.18 10.43 0.43
N HIS A 385 4.12 9.59 -0.61
CA HIS A 385 3.79 9.97 -1.99
C HIS A 385 2.30 9.81 -2.34
N GLY A 386 1.43 9.51 -1.38
CA GLY A 386 -0.01 9.31 -1.59
C GLY A 386 -0.33 8.11 -2.50
N GLN A 387 0.54 7.10 -2.51
CA GLN A 387 0.42 5.88 -3.32
C GLN A 387 -0.23 4.73 -2.54
N ASP A 388 -1.25 5.03 -1.73
CA ASP A 388 -1.92 4.09 -0.85
C ASP A 388 -2.42 2.85 -1.61
N ASP A 389 -3.14 3.07 -2.73
CA ASP A 389 -3.68 1.99 -3.56
C ASP A 389 -2.58 1.07 -4.12
N ALA A 390 -1.45 1.65 -4.53
CA ALA A 390 -0.32 0.89 -5.07
C ALA A 390 0.40 0.08 -3.97
N LEU A 391 0.46 0.62 -2.75
CA LEU A 391 0.99 -0.08 -1.58
C LEU A 391 0.14 -1.30 -1.26
N TYR A 392 -1.18 -1.14 -1.17
CA TYR A 392 -2.11 -2.25 -0.97
C TYR A 392 -1.99 -3.28 -2.10
N GLU A 393 -1.95 -2.84 -3.36
CA GLU A 393 -1.81 -3.72 -4.52
C GLU A 393 -0.53 -4.57 -4.45
N LYS A 394 0.60 -3.96 -4.08
CA LYS A 394 1.91 -4.65 -3.97
C LYS A 394 1.87 -5.72 -2.87
N ILE A 395 1.31 -5.41 -1.70
CA ILE A 395 1.20 -6.36 -0.59
C ILE A 395 0.27 -7.53 -0.94
N LEU A 396 -0.91 -7.23 -1.49
CA LEU A 396 -1.89 -8.25 -1.90
C LEU A 396 -1.33 -9.19 -2.97
N THR A 397 -0.59 -8.65 -3.94
CA THR A 397 0.04 -9.45 -5.01
C THR A 397 1.01 -10.48 -4.42
N LYS A 398 1.88 -10.07 -3.50
CA LYS A 398 2.82 -10.98 -2.85
C LYS A 398 2.13 -11.97 -1.93
N TYR A 399 1.12 -11.54 -1.18
CA TYR A 399 0.33 -12.40 -0.31
C TYR A 399 -0.34 -13.53 -1.10
N LEU A 400 -1.02 -13.22 -2.21
CA LEU A 400 -1.68 -14.22 -3.05
C LEU A 400 -0.69 -15.21 -3.68
N ALA A 401 0.50 -14.75 -4.06
CA ALA A 401 1.55 -15.62 -4.55
C ALA A 401 2.06 -16.56 -3.44
N TYR A 402 2.11 -16.08 -2.20
CA TYR A 402 2.57 -16.86 -1.04
C TYR A 402 1.55 -17.89 -0.55
N THR A 403 0.25 -17.59 -0.64
CA THR A 403 -0.83 -18.47 -0.14
C THR A 403 -1.24 -19.59 -1.10
N ALA A 404 -0.84 -19.52 -2.38
CA ALA A 404 -1.30 -20.45 -3.42
C ALA A 404 -1.11 -21.95 -3.11
N GLU A 405 -0.09 -22.31 -2.32
CA GLU A 405 0.24 -23.70 -1.98
C GLU A 405 0.00 -24.05 -0.50
N LYS A 406 -0.61 -23.15 0.29
CA LYS A 406 -0.74 -23.28 1.74
C LYS A 406 -2.18 -23.56 2.18
N ASP A 407 -2.32 -24.26 3.29
CA ASP A 407 -3.61 -24.54 3.95
C ASP A 407 -4.00 -23.39 4.90
N PHE A 408 -2.99 -22.81 5.56
CA PHE A 408 -3.17 -21.73 6.52
C PHE A 408 -2.02 -20.73 6.48
N VAL A 409 -2.32 -19.44 6.55
CA VAL A 409 -1.33 -18.38 6.72
C VAL A 409 -1.69 -17.48 7.91
N LEU A 410 -0.79 -17.41 8.88
CA LEU A 410 -0.84 -16.39 9.92
C LEU A 410 -0.28 -15.08 9.34
N VAL A 411 -1.13 -14.06 9.28
CA VAL A 411 -0.77 -12.73 8.79
C VAL A 411 -0.48 -11.83 9.97
N SER A 412 0.66 -11.14 9.95
CA SER A 412 1.04 -10.15 10.96
C SER A 412 1.34 -8.81 10.31
N ASN A 413 1.24 -7.73 11.08
CA ASN A 413 1.68 -6.40 10.68
C ASN A 413 2.73 -5.85 11.65
N SER A 414 3.64 -5.03 11.14
CA SER A 414 4.49 -4.20 11.99
C SER A 414 3.75 -2.93 12.39
N ASN A 415 3.92 -2.47 13.62
CA ASN A 415 3.58 -1.09 13.97
C ASN A 415 4.61 -0.17 13.31
N PHE A 416 4.16 0.71 12.41
CA PHE A 416 4.97 1.68 11.70
C PHE A 416 4.14 2.97 11.53
N GLY A 417 4.72 4.11 11.92
CA GLY A 417 4.06 5.42 11.82
C GLY A 417 2.83 5.60 12.73
N GLY A 418 2.21 6.79 12.67
CA GLY A 418 1.12 7.19 13.57
C GLY A 418 -0.29 6.74 13.17
N ASP A 419 -0.48 6.03 12.06
CA ASP A 419 -1.81 5.55 11.58
C ASP A 419 -1.84 4.03 11.32
N SER A 420 -1.09 3.26 12.12
CA SER A 420 -0.90 1.81 11.90
C SER A 420 -2.19 0.99 12.03
N LEU A 421 -3.14 1.44 12.85
CA LEU A 421 -4.43 0.78 13.09
C LEU A 421 -5.36 0.87 11.87
N ASN A 422 -5.45 2.04 11.23
CA ASN A 422 -6.26 2.23 10.03
C ASN A 422 -5.71 1.41 8.85
N PHE A 423 -4.39 1.36 8.71
CA PHE A 423 -3.77 0.47 7.73
C PHE A 423 -4.06 -1.01 8.01
N ALA A 424 -3.94 -1.44 9.28
CA ALA A 424 -4.22 -2.82 9.67
C ALA A 424 -5.68 -3.23 9.41
N SER A 425 -6.64 -2.34 9.69
CA SER A 425 -8.07 -2.61 9.45
C SER A 425 -8.38 -2.70 7.96
N GLN A 426 -7.86 -1.79 7.14
CA GLN A 426 -8.01 -1.84 5.68
C GLN A 426 -7.33 -3.07 5.08
N MET A 427 -6.17 -3.47 5.60
CA MET A 427 -5.45 -4.65 5.13
C MET A 427 -6.19 -5.94 5.50
N ALA A 428 -6.64 -6.08 6.75
CA ALA A 428 -7.42 -7.25 7.17
C ALA A 428 -8.73 -7.37 6.36
N GLN A 429 -9.40 -6.24 6.09
CA GLN A 429 -10.56 -6.19 5.19
C GLN A 429 -10.19 -6.61 3.77
N ALA A 430 -9.08 -6.10 3.23
CA ALA A 430 -8.64 -6.44 1.88
C ALA A 430 -8.26 -7.91 1.74
N LEU A 431 -7.70 -8.53 2.78
CA LEU A 431 -7.35 -9.94 2.82
C LEU A 431 -8.56 -10.86 3.06
N GLY A 432 -9.66 -10.32 3.59
CA GLY A 432 -10.82 -11.10 4.02
C GLY A 432 -10.51 -12.03 5.20
N ALA A 433 -9.51 -11.67 6.03
CA ALA A 433 -9.06 -12.50 7.14
C ALA A 433 -9.65 -11.99 8.48
N PRO A 434 -10.23 -12.87 9.31
CA PRO A 434 -10.61 -12.50 10.67
C PRO A 434 -9.38 -12.11 11.49
N VAL A 435 -9.60 -11.25 12.50
CA VAL A 435 -8.53 -10.64 13.30
C VAL A 435 -8.52 -11.19 14.72
N VAL A 436 -7.34 -11.55 15.23
CA VAL A 436 -7.08 -11.77 16.65
C VAL A 436 -6.28 -10.59 17.18
N LEU A 437 -6.78 -9.99 18.25
CA LEU A 437 -6.13 -8.85 18.92
C LEU A 437 -5.17 -9.37 19.99
N ILE A 438 -4.01 -8.74 20.12
CA ILE A 438 -2.98 -9.10 21.11
C ILE A 438 -2.71 -7.86 21.97
N GLY A 439 -2.79 -8.00 23.29
CA GLY A 439 -2.51 -6.93 24.26
C GLY A 439 -1.88 -7.46 25.55
N GLU A 440 -1.51 -6.56 26.45
CA GLU A 440 -0.98 -6.87 27.77
C GLU A 440 -2.00 -6.61 28.89
N ASP A 441 -1.67 -7.10 30.09
CA ASP A 441 -2.40 -6.85 31.32
C ASP A 441 -2.58 -5.34 31.57
N GLY A 442 -3.81 -4.84 31.41
CA GLY A 442 -4.16 -3.41 31.53
C GLY A 442 -4.63 -2.76 30.22
N ASP A 443 -4.48 -3.44 29.07
CA ASP A 443 -4.86 -2.93 27.75
C ASP A 443 -6.32 -3.24 27.38
N GLU A 444 -7.14 -3.77 28.29
CA GLU A 444 -8.50 -4.25 27.98
C GLU A 444 -9.39 -3.14 27.40
N GLY A 445 -9.22 -1.91 27.88
CA GLY A 445 -9.88 -0.72 27.35
C GLY A 445 -9.42 -0.35 25.94
N GLU A 446 -8.12 -0.49 25.64
CA GLU A 446 -7.58 -0.21 24.31
C GLU A 446 -7.99 -1.29 23.31
N LEU A 447 -7.99 -2.57 23.71
CA LEU A 447 -8.50 -3.69 22.90
C LEU A 447 -9.96 -3.45 22.49
N ALA A 448 -10.78 -2.88 23.38
CA ALA A 448 -12.16 -2.52 23.04
C ALA A 448 -12.24 -1.42 21.97
N VAL A 449 -11.39 -0.39 22.05
CA VAL A 449 -11.32 0.69 21.04
C VAL A 449 -10.88 0.14 19.69
N VAL A 450 -9.81 -0.67 19.68
CA VAL A 450 -9.26 -1.31 18.48
C VAL A 450 -10.30 -2.19 17.81
N ARG A 451 -11.02 -3.02 18.57
CA ARG A 451 -12.12 -3.85 18.07
C ARG A 451 -13.19 -3.02 17.36
N GLU A 452 -13.60 -1.89 17.92
CA GLU A 452 -14.63 -1.05 17.29
C GLU A 452 -14.14 -0.46 15.96
N GLU A 453 -12.85 -0.16 15.81
CA GLU A 453 -12.28 0.25 14.52
C GLU A 453 -12.30 -0.89 13.48
N PHE A 454 -11.92 -2.12 13.85
CA PHE A 454 -12.03 -3.27 12.94
C PHE A 454 -13.48 -3.58 12.56
N LYS A 455 -14.43 -3.44 13.50
CA LYS A 455 -15.87 -3.58 13.22
C LYS A 455 -16.38 -2.51 12.27
N LYS A 456 -15.95 -1.25 12.41
CA LYS A 456 -16.29 -0.16 11.45
C LYS A 456 -15.79 -0.49 10.04
N ALA A 457 -14.65 -1.15 9.93
CA ALA A 457 -14.11 -1.67 8.67
C ALA A 457 -14.78 -2.98 8.17
N SER A 458 -15.83 -3.46 8.85
CA SER A 458 -16.52 -4.73 8.53
C SER A 458 -15.60 -5.95 8.56
N VAL A 459 -14.59 -5.94 9.44
CA VAL A 459 -13.69 -7.07 9.68
C VAL A 459 -14.17 -7.85 10.91
N ASP A 460 -14.22 -9.17 10.81
CA ASP A 460 -14.56 -10.02 11.94
C ASP A 460 -13.41 -10.07 12.96
N VAL A 461 -13.74 -9.89 14.24
CA VAL A 461 -12.77 -9.93 15.33
C VAL A 461 -13.00 -11.22 16.10
N ALA A 462 -12.14 -12.20 15.88
CA ALA A 462 -12.30 -13.56 16.37
C ALA A 462 -12.09 -13.67 17.89
N GLY A 463 -11.28 -12.78 18.46
CA GLY A 463 -11.09 -12.63 19.90
C GLY A 463 -9.81 -11.90 20.28
N ALA A 464 -9.42 -11.99 21.55
CA ALA A 464 -8.24 -11.34 22.10
C ALA A 464 -7.34 -12.31 22.87
N ILE A 465 -6.02 -12.13 22.75
CA ILE A 465 -4.99 -12.75 23.57
C ILE A 465 -4.44 -11.67 24.51
N VAL A 466 -4.47 -11.92 25.81
CA VAL A 466 -3.94 -11.01 26.82
C VAL A 466 -2.80 -11.66 27.57
N SER A 467 -1.67 -10.98 27.59
CA SER A 467 -0.40 -11.50 28.09
C SER A 467 0.08 -10.77 29.35
N GLY A 468 0.89 -11.44 30.16
CA GLY A 468 1.57 -10.81 31.31
C GLY A 468 0.70 -10.61 32.55
N ILE A 469 -0.37 -11.40 32.71
CA ILE A 469 -1.39 -11.19 33.76
C ILE A 469 -0.84 -11.53 35.15
N LYS A 470 -0.88 -10.56 36.07
CA LYS A 470 -0.39 -10.74 37.46
C LYS A 470 -1.51 -11.07 38.44
N GLY A 471 -1.92 -12.35 38.46
CA GLY A 471 -2.82 -12.88 39.50
C GLY A 471 -4.27 -12.43 39.41
N ARG A 472 -4.69 -11.82 38.29
CA ARG A 472 -6.05 -11.29 38.05
C ARG A 472 -6.73 -11.86 36.80
N ILE A 473 -6.45 -13.11 36.44
CA ILE A 473 -6.97 -13.74 35.20
C ILE A 473 -8.50 -13.71 35.10
N GLU A 474 -9.21 -14.00 36.19
CA GLU A 474 -10.69 -13.99 36.18
C GLU A 474 -11.25 -12.58 35.95
N ASP A 475 -10.59 -11.54 36.49
CA ASP A 475 -11.01 -10.15 36.32
C ASP A 475 -10.81 -9.71 34.86
N VAL A 476 -9.65 -10.01 34.26
CA VAL A 476 -9.36 -9.72 32.84
C VAL A 476 -10.37 -10.41 31.93
N LYS A 477 -10.73 -11.67 32.22
CA LYS A 477 -11.75 -12.40 31.45
C LYS A 477 -13.10 -11.68 31.52
N ALA A 478 -13.53 -11.25 32.71
CA ALA A 478 -14.79 -10.55 32.90
C ALA A 478 -14.80 -9.17 32.20
N GLU A 479 -13.67 -8.47 32.18
CA GLU A 479 -13.51 -7.19 31.48
C GLU A 479 -13.63 -7.36 29.96
N LEU A 480 -12.98 -8.38 29.38
CA LEU A 480 -13.10 -8.73 27.96
C LEU A 480 -14.52 -9.14 27.58
N ASP A 481 -15.17 -10.00 28.36
CA ASP A 481 -16.56 -10.39 28.16
C ASP A 481 -17.50 -9.16 28.21
N GLY A 482 -17.22 -8.22 29.12
CA GLY A 482 -17.97 -6.97 29.28
C GLY A 482 -17.89 -6.03 28.07
N VAL A 483 -16.80 -6.05 27.32
CA VAL A 483 -16.64 -5.31 26.05
C VAL A 483 -17.02 -6.16 24.82
N GLY A 484 -17.41 -7.42 25.04
CA GLY A 484 -17.82 -8.38 24.00
C GLY A 484 -16.65 -8.91 23.17
N LEU A 485 -15.48 -9.08 23.77
CA LEU A 485 -14.33 -9.77 23.19
C LEU A 485 -14.20 -11.15 23.85
N ASN A 486 -14.16 -12.20 23.04
CA ASN A 486 -13.87 -13.53 23.57
C ASN A 486 -12.37 -13.65 23.85
N ALA A 487 -12.02 -14.18 25.02
CA ALA A 487 -10.64 -14.49 25.36
C ALA A 487 -10.18 -15.75 24.61
N VAL A 488 -9.24 -15.60 23.68
CA VAL A 488 -8.59 -16.70 22.95
C VAL A 488 -7.53 -17.34 23.84
N ALA A 489 -6.72 -16.53 24.52
CA ALA A 489 -5.77 -17.01 25.53
C ALA A 489 -5.50 -15.92 26.58
N LEU A 490 -5.36 -16.32 27.85
CA LEU A 490 -5.05 -15.44 28.98
C LEU A 490 -3.76 -15.92 29.65
N LEU A 491 -2.63 -15.31 29.31
CA LEU A 491 -1.31 -15.80 29.69
C LEU A 491 -0.83 -15.12 30.99
N PRO A 492 -0.53 -15.87 32.07
CA PRO A 492 0.00 -15.29 33.29
C PRO A 492 1.43 -14.75 33.10
N TYR A 493 1.82 -13.81 33.94
CA TYR A 493 3.17 -13.27 33.96
C TYR A 493 4.20 -14.33 34.36
N GLU A 494 5.10 -14.68 33.43
CA GLU A 494 6.25 -15.55 33.70
C GLU A 494 7.57 -14.81 33.59
N GLU A 495 8.29 -14.66 34.71
CA GLU A 495 9.46 -13.76 34.81
C GLU A 495 10.53 -14.03 33.74
N LYS A 496 10.76 -15.29 33.36
CA LYS A 496 11.72 -15.67 32.31
C LYS A 496 11.34 -15.13 30.93
N LEU A 497 10.05 -15.02 30.60
CA LEU A 497 9.60 -14.52 29.29
C LEU A 497 9.70 -12.98 29.21
N TYR A 498 9.38 -12.29 30.30
CA TYR A 498 9.30 -10.81 30.38
C TYR A 498 10.61 -10.11 30.76
N LYS A 499 11.71 -10.84 30.91
CA LYS A 499 13.03 -10.29 31.25
C LYS A 499 14.10 -10.72 30.25
N LYS A 500 15.08 -9.84 30.05
CA LYS A 500 16.21 -10.11 29.16
C LYS A 500 17.12 -11.18 29.75
N THR A 501 17.68 -12.02 28.90
CA THR A 501 18.77 -12.95 29.27
C THR A 501 20.13 -12.33 28.97
N VAL A 502 21.18 -12.90 29.56
CA VAL A 502 22.56 -12.50 29.25
C VAL A 502 22.89 -12.73 27.77
N ALA A 503 22.39 -13.82 27.17
CA ALA A 503 22.53 -14.10 25.74
C ALA A 503 21.87 -13.01 24.87
N GLU A 504 20.67 -12.56 25.22
CA GLU A 504 19.99 -11.46 24.53
C GLU A 504 20.79 -10.15 24.67
N CYS A 505 21.35 -9.87 25.85
CA CYS A 505 22.23 -8.70 26.03
C CYS A 505 23.46 -8.73 25.12
N VAL A 506 24.09 -9.90 24.90
CA VAL A 506 25.22 -10.03 23.96
C VAL A 506 24.80 -9.70 22.54
N ARG A 507 23.61 -10.14 22.10
CA ARG A 507 23.13 -9.86 20.72
C ARG A 507 22.73 -8.41 20.51
N ILE A 508 22.19 -7.75 21.53
CA ILE A 508 21.75 -6.35 21.48
C ILE A 508 22.94 -5.40 21.39
N LEU A 509 24.07 -5.75 22.00
CA LEU A 509 25.25 -4.89 22.08
C LEU A 509 26.13 -4.98 20.83
N SER A 510 26.53 -3.82 20.30
CA SER A 510 27.33 -3.75 19.08
C SER A 510 28.76 -4.28 19.30
N GLY A 511 29.20 -5.21 18.45
CA GLY A 511 30.55 -5.78 18.53
C GLY A 511 30.81 -6.57 19.83
N ALA A 512 29.75 -7.03 20.50
CA ALA A 512 29.89 -7.72 21.77
C ALA A 512 30.58 -9.08 21.62
N LYS A 513 31.52 -9.37 22.52
CA LYS A 513 32.28 -10.62 22.56
C LYS A 513 32.25 -11.20 23.97
N VAL A 514 31.96 -12.50 24.07
CA VAL A 514 32.12 -13.21 25.34
C VAL A 514 33.60 -13.51 25.52
N LEU A 515 34.23 -12.90 26.52
CA LEU A 515 35.64 -13.07 26.86
C LEU A 515 35.88 -14.23 27.83
N HIS A 516 34.90 -14.53 28.68
CA HIS A 516 34.97 -15.62 29.66
C HIS A 516 33.57 -16.16 29.98
N GLY A 517 33.48 -17.46 30.28
CA GLY A 517 32.23 -18.15 30.60
C GLY A 517 31.31 -18.35 29.39
N ASN A 518 30.09 -18.84 29.64
CA ASN A 518 29.05 -18.98 28.62
C ASN A 518 27.92 -17.96 28.90
N ALA A 519 27.61 -17.14 27.90
CA ALA A 519 26.44 -16.26 27.94
C ALA A 519 25.17 -17.11 27.75
N GLY A 520 24.71 -17.74 28.85
CA GLY A 520 23.51 -18.58 28.86
C GLY A 520 22.20 -17.80 29.05
N GLU A 521 21.12 -18.52 29.31
CA GLU A 521 19.77 -17.98 29.53
C GLU A 521 19.53 -17.38 30.94
N GLY A 522 20.59 -16.92 31.62
CA GLY A 522 20.48 -16.28 32.92
C GLY A 522 19.67 -14.99 32.84
N VAL A 523 18.62 -14.86 33.65
CA VAL A 523 17.73 -13.69 33.64
C VAL A 523 18.41 -12.48 34.26
N VAL A 524 18.46 -11.38 33.51
CA VAL A 524 18.93 -10.07 33.96
C VAL A 524 17.77 -9.36 34.66
N LYS A 525 17.81 -9.34 35.99
CA LYS A 525 16.81 -8.67 36.83
C LYS A 525 17.12 -7.20 37.02
N ARG A 526 18.41 -6.85 37.10
CA ARG A 526 18.90 -5.49 37.33
C ARG A 526 20.18 -5.21 36.56
N ILE A 527 20.39 -3.94 36.26
CA ILE A 527 21.59 -3.42 35.61
C ILE A 527 22.22 -2.39 36.55
N LYS A 528 23.51 -2.54 36.86
CA LYS A 528 24.26 -1.59 37.70
C LYS A 528 25.52 -1.13 37.01
N VAL A 529 25.75 0.19 36.99
CA VAL A 529 26.99 0.78 36.49
C VAL A 529 27.96 0.95 37.65
N PHE A 530 29.15 0.35 37.53
CA PHE A 530 30.17 0.38 38.58
C PHE A 530 31.36 1.25 38.17
N THR A 531 31.47 2.41 38.82
CA THR A 531 32.54 3.40 38.62
C THR A 531 33.35 3.71 39.89
N GLN A 532 32.89 3.24 41.06
CA GLN A 532 33.48 3.57 42.38
C GLN A 532 34.70 2.72 42.73
N GLN A 533 35.29 2.92 43.91
CA GLN A 533 36.42 2.10 44.39
C GLN A 533 35.93 0.72 44.82
N VAL A 534 36.83 -0.28 44.78
CA VAL A 534 36.50 -1.67 45.14
C VAL A 534 35.95 -1.79 46.57
N ALA A 535 36.42 -0.96 47.50
CA ALA A 535 35.94 -0.97 48.89
C ALA A 535 34.43 -0.70 48.99
N ASP A 536 33.90 0.15 48.10
CA ASP A 536 32.50 0.58 48.09
C ASP A 536 31.58 -0.43 47.37
N PHE A 537 32.17 -1.43 46.69
CA PHE A 537 31.42 -2.43 45.92
C PHE A 537 30.48 -3.26 46.78
N MET A 538 30.92 -3.63 47.98
CA MET A 538 30.18 -4.50 48.89
C MET A 538 28.87 -3.87 49.39
N ASP A 539 28.84 -2.55 49.52
CA ASP A 539 27.65 -1.81 49.97
C ASP A 539 26.56 -1.72 48.88
N HIS A 540 26.94 -2.02 47.63
CA HIS A 540 26.09 -1.88 46.44
C HIS A 540 25.77 -3.23 45.77
N LEU A 541 26.27 -4.34 46.29
CA LEU A 541 25.84 -5.69 45.92
C LEU A 541 24.46 -5.96 46.55
N ASP A 542 23.43 -6.01 45.71
CA ASP A 542 22.08 -6.34 46.18
C ASP A 542 22.05 -7.80 46.67
N LYS A 543 21.20 -8.08 47.65
CA LYS A 543 21.00 -9.46 48.15
C LYS A 543 20.27 -10.37 47.16
N GLU A 544 19.75 -9.80 46.07
CA GLU A 544 18.93 -10.47 45.06
C GLU A 544 19.81 -10.96 43.89
N GLU A 545 19.53 -12.16 43.38
CA GLU A 545 20.25 -12.75 42.25
C GLU A 545 19.90 -12.07 40.90
N GLY A 546 20.78 -12.17 39.91
CA GLY A 546 20.50 -11.75 38.54
C GLY A 546 20.89 -10.30 38.20
N THR A 547 21.89 -9.74 38.89
CA THR A 547 22.43 -8.40 38.58
C THR A 547 23.49 -8.47 37.48
N LEU A 548 23.34 -7.65 36.44
CA LEU A 548 24.32 -7.42 35.37
C LEU A 548 25.13 -6.15 35.68
N ILE A 549 26.45 -6.27 35.82
CA ILE A 549 27.32 -5.13 36.14
C ILE A 549 28.00 -4.60 34.88
N LEU A 550 28.00 -3.28 34.70
CA LEU A 550 28.72 -2.58 33.65
C LEU A 550 29.92 -1.85 34.24
N THR A 551 31.11 -2.04 33.67
CA THR A 551 32.30 -1.28 34.07
C THR A 551 33.26 -1.11 32.88
N HIS A 552 34.12 -0.08 32.93
CA HIS A 552 35.08 0.18 31.86
C HIS A 552 36.24 -0.83 31.89
N VAL A 553 36.72 -1.25 30.72
CA VAL A 553 37.80 -2.27 30.59
C VAL A 553 39.09 -1.91 31.33
N SER A 554 39.34 -0.60 31.58
CA SER A 554 40.53 -0.14 32.33
C SER A 554 40.46 -0.41 33.84
N ARG A 555 39.30 -0.79 34.39
CA ARG A 555 39.09 -1.06 35.83
C ARG A 555 39.40 -2.52 36.19
N VAL A 556 40.62 -2.95 35.87
CA VAL A 556 41.09 -4.32 36.12
C VAL A 556 40.99 -4.69 37.61
N ASP A 557 41.23 -3.72 38.50
CA ASP A 557 41.04 -3.85 39.95
C ASP A 557 39.60 -4.26 40.31
N ALA A 558 38.61 -3.60 39.70
CA ALA A 558 37.20 -3.85 39.94
C ALA A 558 36.77 -5.20 39.38
N ILE A 559 37.18 -5.53 38.15
CA ILE A 559 36.86 -6.81 37.50
C ILE A 559 37.36 -7.97 38.36
N MET A 560 38.59 -7.90 38.85
CA MET A 560 39.18 -8.93 39.71
C MET A 560 38.46 -9.04 41.05
N ALA A 561 38.12 -7.91 41.67
CA ALA A 561 37.37 -7.91 42.92
C ALA A 561 35.97 -8.52 42.76
N MET A 562 35.27 -8.22 41.67
CA MET A 562 33.96 -8.80 41.35
C MET A 562 34.06 -10.32 41.16
N LEU A 563 35.04 -10.80 40.39
CA LEU A 563 35.22 -12.23 40.14
C LEU A 563 35.60 -13.00 41.43
N LEU A 564 36.42 -12.41 42.30
CA LEU A 564 36.74 -12.97 43.62
C LEU A 564 35.54 -12.93 44.57
N ALA A 565 34.76 -11.85 44.57
CA ALA A 565 33.54 -11.74 45.36
C ALA A 565 32.55 -12.85 45.00
N MET A 566 32.46 -13.24 43.72
CA MET A 566 31.60 -14.33 43.26
C MET A 566 32.04 -15.73 43.72
N GLN A 567 33.28 -15.90 44.18
CA GLN A 567 33.73 -17.15 44.81
C GLN A 567 33.45 -17.18 46.32
N SER A 568 33.12 -16.05 46.93
CA SER A 568 32.88 -15.95 48.36
C SER A 568 31.46 -16.38 48.70
N VAL A 569 31.33 -17.39 49.57
CA VAL A 569 30.05 -17.81 50.15
C VAL A 569 29.36 -16.73 51.00
N ASN A 570 30.08 -15.68 51.39
CA ASN A 570 29.56 -14.58 52.22
C ASN A 570 29.01 -13.40 51.41
N VAL A 571 29.15 -13.41 50.08
CA VAL A 571 28.59 -12.37 49.21
C VAL A 571 27.16 -12.78 48.81
N PRO A 572 26.14 -11.99 49.16
CA PRO A 572 24.76 -12.31 48.81
C PRO A 572 24.50 -11.99 47.33
N GLY A 573 23.72 -12.85 46.67
CA GLY A 573 23.34 -12.69 45.25
C GLY A 573 24.40 -13.21 44.26
N LYS A 574 23.94 -13.88 43.20
CA LYS A 574 24.77 -14.26 42.06
C LYS A 574 24.63 -13.22 40.94
N LEU A 575 25.75 -12.80 40.37
CA LEU A 575 25.76 -11.95 39.18
C LEU A 575 25.22 -12.72 37.98
N ALA A 576 24.38 -12.06 37.18
CA ALA A 576 23.98 -12.56 35.87
C ALA A 576 25.19 -12.53 34.91
N GLY A 577 26.02 -11.49 34.99
CA GLY A 577 27.22 -11.33 34.18
C GLY A 577 27.93 -10.01 34.44
N ILE A 578 29.06 -9.82 33.78
CA ILE A 578 29.85 -8.57 33.78
C ILE A 578 30.02 -8.10 32.34
N VAL A 579 29.71 -6.84 32.06
CA VAL A 579 29.89 -6.19 30.76
C VAL A 579 31.02 -5.16 30.86
N LEU A 580 32.05 -5.33 30.04
CA LEU A 580 33.22 -4.48 29.91
C LEU A 580 33.02 -3.50 28.75
N THR A 581 33.00 -2.21 29.06
CA THR A 581 32.75 -1.13 28.10
C THR A 581 34.06 -0.51 27.61
N GLY A 582 34.04 0.11 26.43
CA GLY A 582 35.22 0.71 25.80
C GLY A 582 36.27 -0.31 25.34
N TYR A 583 35.85 -1.52 24.98
CA TYR A 583 36.74 -2.60 24.55
C TYR A 583 37.30 -2.36 23.15
N ASP A 584 38.62 -2.46 23.02
CA ASP A 584 39.34 -2.43 21.73
C ASP A 584 40.30 -3.64 21.69
N GLU A 585 40.02 -4.60 20.81
CA GLU A 585 40.79 -5.84 20.70
C GLU A 585 42.28 -5.60 20.40
N LYS A 586 42.61 -4.50 19.69
CA LYS A 586 44.01 -4.15 19.37
C LYS A 586 44.75 -3.50 20.53
N LYS A 587 44.03 -3.00 21.54
CA LYS A 587 44.58 -2.36 22.75
C LYS A 587 44.33 -3.16 24.01
N MET A 588 43.85 -4.40 23.87
CA MET A 588 43.54 -5.24 25.01
C MET A 588 44.79 -5.42 25.88
N ASN A 589 44.62 -5.19 27.18
CA ASN A 589 45.65 -5.37 28.17
C ASN A 589 46.02 -6.88 28.24
N PRO A 590 47.26 -7.28 27.87
CA PRO A 590 47.65 -8.69 27.82
C PRO A 590 47.50 -9.41 29.16
N GLN A 591 47.61 -8.68 30.27
CA GLN A 591 47.45 -9.20 31.61
C GLN A 591 45.99 -9.55 31.93
N LEU A 592 45.01 -8.78 31.44
CA LEU A 592 43.59 -9.10 31.60
C LEU A 592 43.22 -10.41 30.90
N SER A 593 43.68 -10.59 29.65
CA SER A 593 43.46 -11.83 28.89
C SER A 593 44.11 -13.04 29.56
N TYR A 594 45.34 -12.89 30.06
CA TYR A 594 46.03 -13.94 30.80
C TYR A 594 45.27 -14.37 32.05
N ILE A 595 44.68 -13.42 32.78
CA ILE A 595 43.91 -13.71 33.99
C ILE A 595 42.58 -14.39 33.66
N LEU A 596 41.81 -13.88 32.69
CA LEU A 596 40.52 -14.46 32.32
C LEU A 596 40.67 -15.92 31.86
N ASN A 597 41.72 -16.21 31.09
CA ASN A 597 42.04 -17.58 30.65
C ASN A 597 42.43 -18.54 31.80
N GLY A 598 42.71 -18.02 33.00
CA GLY A 598 43.05 -18.83 34.19
C GLY A 598 41.87 -19.08 35.14
N LEU A 599 40.66 -18.62 34.81
CA LEU A 599 39.50 -18.62 35.70
C LEU A 599 38.43 -19.67 35.34
N ASP A 600 38.85 -20.84 34.85
CA ASP A 600 37.96 -21.92 34.37
C ASP A 600 36.90 -22.38 35.39
N HIS A 601 37.11 -22.12 36.69
CA HIS A 601 36.18 -22.49 37.77
C HIS A 601 35.16 -21.39 38.11
N VAL A 602 35.24 -20.21 37.49
CA VAL A 602 34.30 -19.09 37.69
C VAL A 602 33.26 -19.09 36.58
N ASN A 603 32.01 -19.42 36.92
CA ASN A 603 30.92 -19.56 35.95
C ASN A 603 30.10 -18.26 35.78
N VAL A 604 30.78 -17.12 35.69
CA VAL A 604 30.15 -15.81 35.47
C VAL A 604 30.57 -15.30 34.09
N PRO A 605 29.62 -15.04 33.17
CA PRO A 605 29.95 -14.58 31.84
C PRO A 605 30.53 -13.16 31.89
N VAL A 606 31.67 -12.98 31.22
CA VAL A 606 32.31 -11.66 31.02
C VAL A 606 32.18 -11.30 29.55
N ILE A 607 31.44 -10.26 29.27
CA ILE A 607 31.11 -9.76 27.94
C ILE A 607 31.89 -8.46 27.74
N ALA A 608 32.38 -8.21 26.54
CA ALA A 608 33.03 -6.96 26.19
C ALA A 608 32.35 -6.31 24.99
N THR A 609 32.18 -5.00 25.03
CA THR A 609 31.61 -4.18 23.93
C THR A 609 32.49 -2.97 23.67
N SER A 610 32.55 -2.52 22.41
CA SER A 610 33.23 -1.29 22.02
C SER A 610 32.53 -0.02 22.49
N ASP A 611 31.25 -0.12 22.87
CA ASP A 611 30.42 1.02 23.27
C ASP A 611 30.85 1.58 24.63
N ASP A 612 30.57 2.86 24.87
CA ASP A 612 30.75 3.46 26.18
C ASP A 612 29.68 2.99 27.18
N THR A 613 29.92 3.27 28.47
CA THR A 613 29.08 2.77 29.56
C THR A 613 27.64 3.28 29.53
N TRP A 614 27.43 4.53 29.13
CA TRP A 614 26.08 5.10 29.04
C TRP A 614 25.32 4.46 27.90
N THR A 615 25.92 4.42 26.70
CA THR A 615 25.34 3.80 25.51
C THR A 615 24.99 2.34 25.80
N THR A 616 25.92 1.56 26.36
CA THR A 616 25.69 0.15 26.75
C THR A 616 24.50 0.01 27.71
N ALA A 617 24.42 0.84 28.76
CA ALA A 617 23.34 0.76 29.74
C ALA A 617 21.97 1.09 29.12
N SER A 618 21.91 2.14 28.32
CA SER A 618 20.69 2.57 27.63
C SER A 618 20.24 1.55 26.59
N THR A 619 21.14 1.02 25.76
CA THR A 619 20.82 0.01 24.74
C THR A 619 20.22 -1.26 25.37
N ILE A 620 20.80 -1.79 26.46
CA ILE A 620 20.25 -2.97 27.13
C ILE A 620 18.87 -2.65 27.76
N LYS A 621 18.70 -1.45 28.31
CA LYS A 621 17.44 -1.05 28.96
C LYS A 621 16.32 -0.85 27.93
N GLU A 622 16.59 -0.15 26.84
CA GLU A 622 15.62 0.27 25.82
C GLU A 622 15.29 -0.81 24.80
N ALA A 623 16.19 -1.78 24.56
CA ALA A 623 15.92 -2.85 23.62
C ALA A 623 14.67 -3.66 24.04
N PRO A 624 13.83 -4.12 23.11
CA PRO A 624 12.73 -5.02 23.44
C PRO A 624 13.27 -6.39 23.87
N VAL A 625 12.45 -7.18 24.57
CA VAL A 625 12.70 -8.61 24.71
C VAL A 625 12.22 -9.29 23.43
N PHE A 626 13.04 -10.12 22.80
CA PHE A 626 12.70 -10.82 21.57
C PHE A 626 13.13 -12.29 21.63
N LEU A 627 12.37 -13.17 20.99
CA LEU A 627 12.73 -14.57 20.84
C LEU A 627 13.54 -14.78 19.56
N THR A 628 14.45 -15.75 19.61
CA THR A 628 15.23 -16.22 18.47
C THR A 628 15.10 -17.75 18.40
N SER A 629 15.43 -18.35 17.27
CA SER A 629 15.43 -19.81 17.09
C SER A 629 16.27 -20.56 18.14
N ASP A 630 17.34 -19.94 18.63
CA ASP A 630 18.21 -20.49 19.69
C ASP A 630 17.64 -20.38 21.12
N SER A 631 16.53 -19.66 21.33
CA SER A 631 15.93 -19.40 22.65
C SER A 631 15.10 -20.61 23.15
N ILE A 632 15.70 -21.80 23.21
CA ILE A 632 15.00 -23.08 23.36
C ILE A 632 14.17 -23.14 24.65
N GLU A 633 14.69 -22.71 25.82
CA GLU A 633 13.89 -22.78 27.06
C GLU A 633 12.73 -21.79 27.04
N LYS A 634 12.94 -20.56 26.54
CA LYS A 634 11.88 -19.55 26.44
C LYS A 634 10.78 -19.97 25.47
N ILE A 635 11.13 -20.50 24.30
CA ILE A 635 10.14 -21.01 23.33
C ILE A 635 9.33 -22.13 23.99
N SER A 636 10.01 -23.10 24.59
CA SER A 636 9.34 -24.23 25.26
C SER A 636 8.40 -23.78 26.40
N LEU A 637 8.84 -22.78 27.19
CA LEU A 637 8.04 -22.20 28.27
C LEU A 637 6.83 -21.43 27.72
N SER A 638 7.02 -20.64 26.66
CA SER A 638 5.94 -19.89 26.00
C SER A 638 4.88 -20.83 25.42
N SER A 639 5.29 -21.86 24.68
CA SER A 639 4.38 -22.88 24.13
C SER A 639 3.62 -23.61 25.23
N ALA A 640 4.31 -24.05 26.29
CA ALA A 640 3.67 -24.76 27.41
C ALA A 640 2.65 -23.87 28.13
N LEU A 641 2.96 -22.59 28.31
CA LEU A 641 2.07 -21.64 28.97
C LEU A 641 0.84 -21.32 28.13
N PHE A 642 1.04 -21.16 26.82
CA PHE A 642 -0.02 -20.93 25.86
C PHE A 642 -0.97 -22.12 25.79
N ASP A 643 -0.44 -23.33 25.66
CA ASP A 643 -1.21 -24.59 25.63
C ASP A 643 -2.11 -24.76 26.86
N GLN A 644 -1.65 -24.32 28.03
CA GLN A 644 -2.41 -24.45 29.28
C GLN A 644 -3.57 -23.45 29.37
N HIS A 645 -3.49 -22.30 28.70
CA HIS A 645 -4.43 -21.18 28.85
C HIS A 645 -5.18 -20.81 27.56
N LEU A 646 -5.00 -21.57 26.49
CA LEU A 646 -5.68 -21.42 25.21
C LEU A 646 -7.12 -21.97 25.28
N ASP A 647 -8.05 -21.26 24.65
CA ASP A 647 -9.37 -21.76 24.33
C ASP A 647 -9.29 -22.78 23.17
N GLU A 648 -9.29 -24.07 23.48
CA GLU A 648 -9.27 -25.14 22.47
C GLU A 648 -10.50 -25.08 21.54
N ASP A 649 -11.65 -24.56 21.99
CA ASP A 649 -12.84 -24.44 21.16
C ASP A 649 -12.66 -23.37 20.06
N PHE A 650 -11.81 -22.36 20.29
CA PHE A 650 -11.44 -21.40 19.25
C PHE A 650 -10.67 -22.08 18.10
N VAL A 651 -9.63 -22.85 18.42
CA VAL A 651 -8.82 -23.54 17.40
C VAL A 651 -9.66 -24.57 16.66
N ASN A 652 -10.47 -25.36 17.37
CA ASN A 652 -11.34 -26.34 16.73
C ASN A 652 -12.38 -25.66 15.83
N ARG A 653 -13.05 -24.59 16.25
CA ARG A 653 -13.97 -23.84 15.39
C ARG A 653 -13.27 -23.27 14.15
N PHE A 654 -12.08 -22.70 14.32
CA PHE A 654 -11.34 -22.13 13.19
C PHE A 654 -10.89 -23.22 12.19
N VAL A 655 -10.45 -24.39 12.69
CA VAL A 655 -10.04 -25.53 11.86
C VAL A 655 -11.26 -26.27 11.27
N ASP A 656 -12.39 -26.33 11.97
CA ASP A 656 -13.63 -26.96 11.52
C ASP A 656 -14.37 -26.07 10.51
N ASP A 657 -14.34 -24.75 10.66
CA ASP A 657 -14.74 -23.82 9.60
C ASP A 657 -13.82 -23.98 8.39
N ALA A 658 -12.54 -24.28 8.61
CA ALA A 658 -11.57 -24.58 7.55
C ALA A 658 -11.73 -25.98 6.91
N GLY A 659 -12.27 -26.96 7.62
CA GLY A 659 -12.40 -28.36 7.22
C GLY A 659 -13.83 -28.85 6.96
N GLY A 660 -14.85 -28.03 7.25
CA GLY A 660 -16.25 -28.46 7.31
C GLY A 660 -17.27 -27.39 6.96
N SER A 661 -16.87 -26.19 6.51
CA SER A 661 -17.81 -25.20 6.01
C SER A 661 -17.61 -24.96 4.50
N GLU A 662 -18.68 -25.13 3.74
CA GLU A 662 -18.87 -24.57 2.39
C GLU A 662 -18.97 -23.02 2.44
N GLY A 663 -18.16 -22.38 3.29
CA GLY A 663 -17.94 -20.94 3.33
C GLY A 663 -16.83 -20.59 2.36
N GLY A 664 -17.06 -20.79 1.06
CA GLY A 664 -16.15 -20.26 0.05
C GLY A 664 -16.00 -18.76 0.28
N GLY A 665 -14.80 -18.34 0.70
CA GLY A 665 -14.51 -16.94 1.01
C GLY A 665 -14.95 -16.06 -0.15
N ASP A 666 -16.00 -15.27 0.09
CA ASP A 666 -16.48 -14.32 -0.90
C ASP A 666 -15.35 -13.31 -1.13
N ILE A 667 -14.84 -13.26 -2.36
CA ILE A 667 -13.73 -12.38 -2.74
C ILE A 667 -14.15 -10.94 -2.41
N GLY A 668 -13.37 -10.26 -1.56
CA GLY A 668 -13.63 -8.87 -1.19
C GLY A 668 -13.64 -7.94 -2.42
N PRO A 669 -14.38 -6.82 -2.40
CA PRO A 669 -14.51 -5.91 -3.56
C PRO A 669 -13.19 -5.49 -4.22
N LYS A 670 -12.19 -5.11 -3.41
CA LYS A 670 -10.87 -4.68 -3.90
C LYS A 670 -10.08 -5.85 -4.51
N LEU A 671 -10.13 -7.03 -3.88
CA LEU A 671 -9.53 -8.25 -4.42
C LEU A 671 -10.17 -8.65 -5.74
N PHE A 672 -11.49 -8.52 -5.87
CA PHE A 672 -12.19 -8.83 -7.10
C PHE A 672 -11.73 -7.90 -8.23
N GLN A 673 -11.69 -6.59 -8.00
CA GLN A 673 -11.18 -5.62 -8.99
C GLN A 673 -9.73 -5.90 -9.39
N HIS A 674 -8.87 -6.19 -8.42
CA HIS A 674 -7.49 -6.55 -8.72
C HIS A 674 -7.39 -7.84 -9.54
N SER A 675 -8.17 -8.86 -9.17
CA SER A 675 -8.18 -10.16 -9.86
C SER A 675 -8.59 -10.03 -11.33
N ILE A 676 -9.59 -9.20 -11.65
CA ILE A 676 -10.02 -8.98 -13.04
C ILE A 676 -8.98 -8.20 -13.84
N PHE A 677 -8.31 -7.21 -13.24
CA PHE A 677 -7.24 -6.45 -13.91
C PHE A 677 -6.03 -7.32 -14.19
N SER A 678 -5.62 -8.15 -13.23
CA SER A 678 -4.51 -9.10 -13.38
C SER A 678 -4.81 -10.14 -14.46
N LYS A 679 -6.02 -10.74 -14.45
CA LYS A 679 -6.47 -11.68 -15.50
C LYS A 679 -6.46 -11.03 -16.89
N ALA A 680 -7.05 -9.84 -17.04
CA ALA A 680 -7.08 -9.14 -18.33
C ALA A 680 -5.66 -8.84 -18.85
N ARG A 681 -4.77 -8.37 -17.95
CA ARG A 681 -3.36 -8.10 -18.28
C ARG A 681 -2.63 -9.35 -18.76
N ALA A 682 -2.93 -10.53 -18.22
CA ALA A 682 -2.35 -11.78 -18.70
C ALA A 682 -2.87 -12.19 -20.08
N LEU A 683 -4.14 -11.93 -20.38
CA LEU A 683 -4.81 -12.33 -21.62
C LEU A 683 -4.46 -11.45 -22.84
N GLN A 684 -4.30 -10.14 -22.65
CA GLN A 684 -3.98 -9.17 -23.72
C GLN A 684 -4.89 -9.27 -24.98
N LYS A 685 -6.19 -9.53 -24.80
CA LYS A 685 -7.17 -9.56 -25.90
C LYS A 685 -7.37 -8.17 -26.50
N THR A 686 -7.81 -8.12 -27.76
CA THR A 686 -8.09 -6.87 -28.49
C THR A 686 -9.55 -6.48 -28.34
N ILE A 687 -9.80 -5.32 -27.74
CA ILE A 687 -11.14 -4.76 -27.51
C ILE A 687 -11.36 -3.55 -28.42
N VAL A 688 -12.45 -3.60 -29.18
CA VAL A 688 -12.92 -2.48 -30.00
C VAL A 688 -13.78 -1.53 -29.17
N LEU A 689 -13.48 -0.24 -29.27
CA LEU A 689 -14.24 0.87 -28.72
C LEU A 689 -14.78 1.71 -29.90
N PRO A 690 -16.05 1.51 -30.31
CA PRO A 690 -16.59 2.13 -31.53
C PRO A 690 -16.78 3.65 -31.46
N GLU A 691 -16.80 4.22 -30.25
CA GLU A 691 -17.28 5.59 -29.99
C GLU A 691 -16.12 6.56 -29.77
N GLY A 692 -15.13 6.57 -30.66
CA GLY A 692 -13.91 7.38 -30.54
C GLY A 692 -14.12 8.90 -30.56
N ASP A 693 -15.31 9.37 -30.94
CA ASP A 693 -15.68 10.79 -30.84
C ASP A 693 -16.11 11.19 -29.40
N ASP A 694 -16.32 10.24 -28.49
CA ASP A 694 -16.64 10.51 -27.09
C ASP A 694 -15.35 10.67 -26.25
N VAL A 695 -15.25 11.80 -25.55
CA VAL A 695 -14.11 12.19 -24.71
C VAL A 695 -13.79 11.11 -23.66
N ARG A 696 -14.81 10.49 -23.06
CA ARG A 696 -14.64 9.47 -22.01
C ARG A 696 -14.05 8.18 -22.55
N VAL A 697 -14.41 7.83 -23.78
CA VAL A 697 -13.93 6.62 -24.46
C VAL A 697 -12.46 6.80 -24.85
N VAL A 698 -12.07 7.99 -25.31
CA VAL A 698 -10.66 8.35 -25.59
C VAL A 698 -9.81 8.28 -24.31
N GLU A 699 -10.30 8.82 -23.20
CA GLU A 699 -9.62 8.75 -21.90
C GLU A 699 -9.48 7.30 -21.40
N ALA A 700 -10.56 6.51 -21.48
CA ALA A 700 -10.53 5.10 -21.11
C ALA A 700 -9.55 4.28 -21.97
N ALA A 701 -9.49 4.55 -23.29
CA ALA A 701 -8.54 3.90 -24.20
C ALA A 701 -7.08 4.13 -23.79
N SER A 702 -6.75 5.35 -23.37
CA SER A 702 -5.43 5.70 -22.82
C SER A 702 -5.12 4.92 -21.55
N ILE A 703 -6.08 4.87 -20.60
CA ILE A 703 -5.91 4.15 -19.32
C ILE A 703 -5.70 2.66 -19.54
N LEU A 704 -6.53 2.03 -20.37
CA LEU A 704 -6.46 0.60 -20.69
C LEU A 704 -5.09 0.22 -21.26
N THR A 705 -4.55 1.06 -22.15
CA THR A 705 -3.26 0.82 -22.82
C THR A 705 -2.07 1.13 -21.91
N THR A 706 -2.10 2.26 -21.21
CA THR A 706 -1.04 2.68 -20.25
C THR A 706 -0.87 1.67 -19.13
N ARG A 707 -1.98 1.13 -18.59
CA ARG A 707 -1.97 0.09 -17.54
C ARG A 707 -1.78 -1.32 -18.09
N LYS A 708 -1.62 -1.47 -19.41
CA LYS A 708 -1.44 -2.74 -20.14
C LYS A 708 -2.55 -3.75 -19.81
N LEU A 709 -3.80 -3.32 -19.70
CA LEU A 709 -4.92 -4.19 -19.33
C LEU A 709 -5.45 -4.99 -20.52
N CYS A 710 -5.50 -4.39 -21.71
CA CYS A 710 -5.86 -5.04 -22.97
C CYS A 710 -5.33 -4.22 -24.16
N LYS A 711 -5.40 -4.78 -25.37
CA LYS A 711 -5.14 -4.02 -26.61
C LYS A 711 -6.40 -3.29 -27.01
N VAL A 712 -6.28 -2.03 -27.41
CA VAL A 712 -7.44 -1.18 -27.72
C VAL A 712 -7.43 -0.77 -29.19
N GLN A 713 -8.55 -1.02 -29.85
CA GLN A 713 -8.88 -0.49 -31.18
C GLN A 713 -9.97 0.57 -31.05
N LEU A 714 -9.63 1.82 -31.32
CA LEU A 714 -10.54 2.96 -31.21
C LEU A 714 -11.05 3.34 -32.60
N VAL A 715 -12.36 3.25 -32.81
CA VAL A 715 -12.98 3.55 -34.11
C VAL A 715 -13.48 5.00 -34.11
N GLY A 716 -13.14 5.77 -35.13
CA GLY A 716 -13.61 7.14 -35.30
C GLY A 716 -12.71 7.97 -36.19
N THR A 717 -12.99 9.28 -36.29
CA THR A 717 -12.20 10.17 -37.15
C THR A 717 -10.86 10.52 -36.48
N PRO A 718 -9.70 10.22 -37.08
CA PRO A 718 -8.40 10.42 -36.42
C PRO A 718 -8.14 11.86 -35.95
N GLY A 719 -8.59 12.85 -36.74
CA GLY A 719 -8.46 14.27 -36.36
C GLY A 719 -9.28 14.66 -35.13
N VAL A 720 -10.45 14.03 -34.93
CA VAL A 720 -11.33 14.28 -33.78
C VAL A 720 -10.76 13.62 -32.52
N ILE A 721 -10.34 12.35 -32.63
CA ILE A 721 -9.68 11.59 -31.56
C ILE A 721 -8.42 12.33 -31.08
N LYS A 722 -7.55 12.75 -32.01
CA LYS A 722 -6.30 13.46 -31.67
C LYS A 722 -6.57 14.79 -30.97
N ARG A 723 -7.61 15.52 -31.38
CA ARG A 723 -8.04 16.76 -30.72
C ARG A 723 -8.56 16.49 -29.31
N HIS A 724 -9.33 15.42 -29.10
CA HIS A 724 -9.81 15.04 -27.77
C HIS A 724 -8.67 14.61 -26.84
N ALA A 725 -7.74 13.79 -27.33
CA ALA A 725 -6.55 13.40 -26.59
C ALA A 725 -5.70 14.62 -26.19
N SER A 726 -5.47 15.54 -27.13
CA SER A 726 -4.72 16.78 -26.86
C SER A 726 -5.43 17.69 -25.84
N LYS A 727 -6.76 17.75 -25.86
CA LYS A 727 -7.55 18.53 -24.90
C LYS A 727 -7.50 17.95 -23.48
N LEU A 728 -7.44 16.62 -23.38
CA LEU A 728 -7.38 15.89 -22.11
C LEU A 728 -5.95 15.74 -21.57
N GLY A 729 -4.93 15.97 -22.39
CA GLY A 729 -3.53 15.72 -22.00
C GLY A 729 -3.19 14.23 -21.88
N VAL A 730 -3.94 13.35 -22.55
CA VAL A 730 -3.75 11.89 -22.49
C VAL A 730 -2.95 11.37 -23.67
N ASP A 731 -2.09 10.39 -23.42
CA ASP A 731 -1.31 9.72 -24.46
C ASP A 731 -2.09 8.54 -25.05
N LEU A 732 -2.07 8.41 -26.38
CA LEU A 732 -2.69 7.31 -27.12
C LEU A 732 -1.63 6.35 -27.72
N GLU A 733 -0.38 6.42 -27.26
CA GLU A 733 0.65 5.45 -27.63
C GLU A 733 0.17 4.01 -27.36
N GLY A 734 0.19 3.16 -28.39
CA GLY A 734 -0.29 1.78 -28.34
C GLY A 734 -1.79 1.58 -28.62
N VAL A 735 -2.58 2.65 -28.76
CA VAL A 735 -3.99 2.58 -29.21
C VAL A 735 -4.04 2.57 -30.74
N GLU A 736 -4.67 1.56 -31.33
CA GLU A 736 -4.89 1.50 -32.77
C GLU A 736 -6.12 2.33 -33.15
N VAL A 737 -5.91 3.45 -33.85
CA VAL A 737 -7.00 4.33 -34.30
C VAL A 737 -7.45 3.92 -35.70
N ILE A 738 -8.73 3.56 -35.85
CA ILE A 738 -9.31 3.06 -37.09
C ILE A 738 -10.34 4.04 -37.62
N ASP A 739 -10.12 4.53 -38.83
CA ASP A 739 -11.09 5.34 -39.58
C ASP A 739 -11.95 4.43 -40.49
N PRO A 740 -13.27 4.28 -40.24
CA PRO A 740 -14.14 3.45 -41.07
C PRO A 740 -14.13 3.80 -42.55
N ALA A 741 -13.94 5.08 -42.91
CA ALA A 741 -13.98 5.54 -44.29
C ALA A 741 -12.67 5.25 -45.05
N ALA A 742 -11.56 5.13 -44.35
CA ALA A 742 -10.23 4.89 -44.91
C ALA A 742 -9.67 3.49 -44.59
N TYR A 743 -10.49 2.60 -44.04
CA TYR A 743 -10.06 1.27 -43.63
C TYR A 743 -9.73 0.38 -44.85
N GLU A 744 -8.52 -0.18 -44.88
CA GLU A 744 -7.99 -0.93 -46.03
C GLU A 744 -8.83 -2.17 -46.38
N GLU A 745 -9.36 -2.87 -45.38
CA GLU A 745 -10.19 -4.08 -45.57
C GLU A 745 -11.71 -3.77 -45.56
N LEU A 746 -12.12 -2.53 -45.85
CA LEU A 746 -13.55 -2.15 -45.85
C LEU A 746 -14.39 -3.03 -46.78
N ASP A 747 -13.85 -3.38 -47.96
CA ASP A 747 -14.55 -4.22 -48.93
C ASP A 747 -14.85 -5.63 -48.37
N VAL A 748 -13.96 -6.18 -47.54
CA VAL A 748 -14.16 -7.48 -46.89
C VAL A 748 -15.29 -7.41 -45.86
N LEU A 749 -15.37 -6.31 -45.10
CA LEU A 749 -16.45 -6.05 -44.15
C LEU A 749 -17.80 -5.90 -44.88
N VAL A 750 -17.83 -5.15 -45.99
CA VAL A 750 -19.02 -4.96 -46.83
C VAL A 750 -19.54 -6.29 -47.36
N ASP A 751 -18.66 -7.13 -47.93
CA ASP A 751 -19.00 -8.45 -48.42
C ASP A 751 -19.59 -9.34 -47.33
N SER A 752 -19.01 -9.31 -46.13
CA SER A 752 -19.50 -10.08 -44.98
C SER A 752 -20.89 -9.62 -44.54
N LEU A 753 -21.13 -8.30 -44.49
CA LEU A 753 -22.44 -7.74 -44.12
C LEU A 753 -23.50 -8.09 -45.16
N HIS A 754 -23.15 -7.94 -46.43
CA HIS A 754 -24.03 -8.22 -47.55
C HIS A 754 -24.43 -9.70 -47.53
N LYS A 755 -23.48 -10.63 -47.43
CA LYS A 755 -23.79 -12.08 -47.29
C LYS A 755 -24.67 -12.40 -46.10
N ALA A 756 -24.47 -11.73 -44.96
CA ALA A 756 -25.30 -11.92 -43.77
C ALA A 756 -26.74 -11.43 -43.96
N ARG A 757 -26.98 -10.45 -44.83
CA ARG A 757 -28.25 -9.72 -44.95
C ARG A 757 -28.89 -9.70 -46.35
N GLU A 758 -28.29 -10.37 -47.35
CA GLU A 758 -28.78 -10.46 -48.73
C GLU A 758 -30.21 -11.03 -48.78
N LYS A 759 -30.49 -12.06 -47.98
CA LYS A 759 -31.83 -12.67 -47.85
C LYS A 759 -32.90 -11.72 -47.28
N LYS A 760 -32.50 -10.56 -46.76
CA LYS A 760 -33.38 -9.50 -46.26
C LYS A 760 -33.42 -8.28 -47.22
N GLY A 761 -32.86 -8.40 -48.42
CA GLY A 761 -32.93 -7.39 -49.47
C GLY A 761 -31.86 -6.29 -49.40
N MET A 762 -30.82 -6.44 -48.58
CA MET A 762 -29.76 -5.44 -48.44
C MET A 762 -28.82 -5.47 -49.66
N THR A 763 -28.64 -4.32 -50.31
CA THR A 763 -27.67 -4.16 -51.41
C THR A 763 -26.25 -3.90 -50.90
N GLU A 764 -25.24 -4.16 -51.72
CA GLU A 764 -23.83 -3.90 -51.38
C GLU A 764 -23.55 -2.41 -51.11
N ILE A 765 -24.20 -1.52 -51.87
CA ILE A 765 -24.10 -0.06 -51.69
C ILE A 765 -24.65 0.36 -50.32
N GLU A 766 -25.79 -0.20 -49.91
CA GLU A 766 -26.37 0.06 -48.60
C GLU A 766 -25.50 -0.48 -47.46
N ALA A 767 -24.89 -1.66 -47.65
CA ALA A 767 -23.96 -2.25 -46.69
C ALA A 767 -22.71 -1.37 -46.49
N ARG A 768 -22.13 -0.86 -47.59
CA ARG A 768 -21.01 0.08 -47.53
C ARG A 768 -21.37 1.37 -46.82
N ARG A 769 -22.51 1.97 -47.17
CA ARG A 769 -22.97 3.21 -46.50
C ARG A 769 -23.15 2.98 -44.99
N LEU A 770 -23.78 1.87 -44.61
CA LEU A 770 -24.03 1.56 -43.20
C LEU A 770 -22.74 1.37 -42.40
N LEU A 771 -21.71 0.74 -42.96
CA LEU A 771 -20.44 0.53 -42.26
C LEU A 771 -19.62 1.81 -42.07
N VAL A 772 -19.76 2.78 -42.96
CA VAL A 772 -19.10 4.09 -42.84
C VAL A 772 -19.86 4.99 -41.88
N GLU A 773 -21.20 4.91 -41.83
CA GLU A 773 -22.05 5.77 -41.00
C GLU A 773 -22.26 5.24 -39.57
N ASP A 774 -22.27 3.92 -39.36
CA ASP A 774 -22.56 3.30 -38.05
C ASP A 774 -21.36 2.51 -37.53
N VAL A 775 -20.62 3.14 -36.62
CA VAL A 775 -19.45 2.58 -35.94
C VAL A 775 -19.73 1.29 -35.19
N ASN A 776 -20.97 1.04 -34.73
CA ASN A 776 -21.32 -0.19 -34.03
C ASN A 776 -21.41 -1.38 -34.99
N TYR A 777 -21.94 -1.19 -36.20
CA TYR A 777 -21.89 -2.23 -37.23
C TYR A 777 -20.45 -2.50 -37.64
N PHE A 778 -19.65 -1.45 -37.81
CA PHE A 778 -18.23 -1.58 -38.12
C PHE A 778 -17.49 -2.43 -37.06
N GLY A 779 -17.59 -2.04 -35.78
CA GLY A 779 -16.97 -2.76 -34.67
C GLY A 779 -17.47 -4.19 -34.52
N THR A 780 -18.76 -4.42 -34.73
CA THR A 780 -19.34 -5.78 -34.69
C THR A 780 -18.79 -6.68 -35.79
N LEU A 781 -18.55 -6.14 -36.99
CA LEU A 781 -17.95 -6.93 -38.07
C LEU A 781 -16.46 -7.17 -37.88
N MET A 782 -15.73 -6.21 -37.30
CA MET A 782 -14.35 -6.41 -36.87
C MET A 782 -14.24 -7.62 -35.94
N MET A 783 -15.15 -7.72 -34.98
CA MET A 783 -15.25 -8.91 -34.16
C MET A 783 -15.62 -10.17 -34.95
N HIS A 784 -16.62 -10.10 -35.82
CA HIS A 784 -17.07 -11.26 -36.60
C HIS A 784 -15.95 -11.88 -37.44
N LEU A 785 -15.07 -11.04 -37.99
CA LEU A 785 -13.92 -11.44 -38.81
C LEU A 785 -12.64 -11.71 -38.00
N ASN A 786 -12.72 -11.78 -36.67
CA ASN A 786 -11.59 -12.00 -35.77
C ASN A 786 -10.48 -10.94 -35.88
N ARG A 787 -10.84 -9.68 -36.19
CA ARG A 787 -9.93 -8.52 -36.10
C ARG A 787 -9.94 -7.90 -34.70
N ALA A 788 -10.99 -8.18 -33.93
CA ALA A 788 -11.10 -7.90 -32.50
C ALA A 788 -11.73 -9.10 -31.77
N ASP A 789 -11.43 -9.23 -30.48
CA ASP A 789 -11.92 -10.31 -29.62
C ASP A 789 -13.21 -9.93 -28.89
N GLY A 790 -13.39 -8.64 -28.60
CA GLY A 790 -14.56 -8.10 -27.90
C GLY A 790 -14.90 -6.65 -28.29
N MET A 791 -16.09 -6.17 -27.93
CA MET A 791 -16.52 -4.79 -28.18
C MET A 791 -17.25 -4.22 -26.96
N VAL A 792 -16.96 -2.95 -26.67
CA VAL A 792 -17.68 -2.15 -25.66
C VAL A 792 -18.18 -0.87 -26.31
N SER A 793 -19.49 -0.61 -26.24
CA SER A 793 -20.14 0.58 -26.80
C SER A 793 -21.34 1.01 -25.97
N GLY A 794 -21.96 2.15 -26.26
CA GLY A 794 -23.17 2.65 -25.58
C GLY A 794 -22.97 3.93 -24.75
N ALA A 795 -21.74 4.46 -24.69
CA ALA A 795 -21.48 5.74 -24.04
C ALA A 795 -22.15 6.90 -24.81
N ALA A 796 -22.16 6.83 -26.14
CA ALA A 796 -22.79 7.81 -27.02
C ALA A 796 -24.07 7.28 -27.70
N HIS A 797 -24.21 5.96 -27.86
CA HIS A 797 -25.35 5.32 -28.52
C HIS A 797 -26.37 4.74 -27.54
N SER A 798 -27.53 4.32 -28.04
CA SER A 798 -28.52 3.60 -27.24
C SER A 798 -28.20 2.10 -27.18
N SER A 799 -28.61 1.41 -26.11
CA SER A 799 -28.45 -0.05 -25.97
C SER A 799 -28.97 -0.84 -27.16
N ALA A 800 -30.07 -0.37 -27.77
CA ALA A 800 -30.62 -0.98 -28.97
C ALA A 800 -29.67 -0.88 -30.18
N ASN A 801 -28.85 0.17 -30.28
CA ASN A 801 -27.86 0.35 -31.35
C ASN A 801 -26.60 -0.51 -31.13
N THR A 802 -26.22 -0.79 -29.88
CA THR A 802 -25.12 -1.70 -29.55
C THR A 802 -25.51 -3.17 -29.80
N ILE A 803 -26.71 -3.56 -29.36
CA ILE A 803 -27.14 -4.97 -29.33
C ILE A 803 -27.67 -5.44 -30.69
N ARG A 804 -28.36 -4.58 -31.44
CA ARG A 804 -28.97 -4.97 -32.73
C ARG A 804 -27.94 -5.48 -33.74
N PRO A 805 -26.78 -4.84 -33.97
CA PRO A 805 -25.73 -5.37 -34.82
C PRO A 805 -25.19 -6.71 -34.31
N ALA A 806 -24.95 -6.84 -33.00
CA ALA A 806 -24.46 -8.06 -32.38
C ALA A 806 -25.42 -9.25 -32.63
N LEU A 807 -26.72 -9.06 -32.45
CA LEU A 807 -27.73 -10.10 -32.72
C LEU A 807 -27.81 -10.49 -34.21
N GLN A 808 -27.62 -9.53 -35.12
CA GLN A 808 -27.73 -9.78 -36.56
C GLN A 808 -26.49 -10.48 -37.13
N VAL A 809 -25.30 -10.16 -36.63
CA VAL A 809 -24.03 -10.63 -37.16
C VAL A 809 -23.43 -11.73 -36.28
N ILE A 810 -23.15 -11.41 -35.01
CA ILE A 810 -22.51 -12.33 -34.05
C ILE A 810 -23.47 -13.45 -33.68
N LYS A 811 -24.77 -13.16 -33.50
CA LYS A 811 -25.83 -14.10 -33.09
C LYS A 811 -25.59 -14.75 -31.71
N MET A 812 -26.59 -15.48 -31.24
CA MET A 812 -26.59 -16.17 -29.96
C MET A 812 -25.65 -17.38 -29.96
N ALA A 813 -25.09 -17.69 -28.79
CA ALA A 813 -24.28 -18.87 -28.53
C ALA A 813 -25.06 -20.17 -28.84
N PRO A 814 -24.40 -21.28 -29.18
CA PRO A 814 -25.08 -22.56 -29.39
C PRO A 814 -25.88 -22.96 -28.16
N GLY A 815 -27.18 -23.19 -28.33
CA GLY A 815 -28.09 -23.54 -27.23
C GLY A 815 -28.73 -22.35 -26.51
N ALA A 816 -28.26 -21.12 -26.76
CA ALA A 816 -28.84 -19.92 -26.16
C ALA A 816 -30.10 -19.46 -26.92
N SER A 817 -31.19 -19.18 -26.19
CA SER A 817 -32.46 -18.69 -26.75
C SER A 817 -32.72 -17.21 -26.50
N ASN A 818 -32.04 -16.62 -25.52
CA ASN A 818 -32.10 -15.21 -25.17
C ASN A 818 -30.70 -14.60 -24.96
N VAL A 819 -30.66 -13.26 -24.92
CA VAL A 819 -29.52 -12.48 -24.43
C VAL A 819 -29.96 -11.82 -23.14
N SER A 820 -29.15 -11.92 -22.10
CA SER A 820 -29.44 -11.34 -20.78
C SER A 820 -28.35 -10.35 -20.37
N SER A 821 -28.62 -9.56 -19.34
CA SER A 821 -27.63 -8.66 -18.75
C SER A 821 -27.40 -8.96 -17.28
N THR A 822 -26.20 -8.70 -16.78
CA THR A 822 -25.88 -8.87 -15.37
C THR A 822 -24.97 -7.76 -14.88
N PHE A 823 -25.10 -7.39 -13.61
CA PHE A 823 -24.19 -6.49 -12.91
C PHE A 823 -23.44 -7.23 -11.80
N PHE A 824 -22.15 -6.98 -11.66
CA PHE A 824 -21.44 -7.26 -10.42
C PHE A 824 -21.62 -6.09 -9.46
N MET A 825 -22.25 -6.35 -8.32
CA MET A 825 -22.45 -5.42 -7.22
C MET A 825 -21.33 -5.65 -6.20
N LEU A 826 -20.43 -4.69 -6.06
CA LEU A 826 -19.27 -4.77 -5.16
C LEU A 826 -19.66 -4.22 -3.78
N LEU A 827 -20.31 -5.05 -2.97
CA LEU A 827 -20.83 -4.68 -1.66
C LEU A 827 -19.78 -4.93 -0.56
N GLN A 828 -19.95 -4.31 0.61
CA GLN A 828 -19.02 -4.48 1.74
C GLN A 828 -18.93 -5.94 2.20
N ASP A 829 -20.01 -6.71 2.03
CA ASP A 829 -20.11 -8.13 2.39
C ASP A 829 -19.73 -9.08 1.24
N GLY A 830 -19.15 -8.56 0.15
CA GLY A 830 -18.65 -9.36 -0.98
C GLY A 830 -19.27 -8.98 -2.33
N VAL A 831 -18.89 -9.74 -3.37
CA VAL A 831 -19.34 -9.49 -4.74
C VAL A 831 -20.60 -10.31 -5.05
N LYS A 832 -21.67 -9.63 -5.47
CA LYS A 832 -22.95 -10.26 -5.84
C LYS A 832 -23.31 -10.01 -7.30
N CYS A 833 -23.93 -10.96 -7.97
CA CYS A 833 -24.38 -10.85 -9.36
C CYS A 833 -25.88 -10.59 -9.42
N PHE A 834 -26.31 -9.52 -10.08
CA PHE A 834 -27.73 -9.16 -10.23
C PHE A 834 -28.12 -9.25 -11.71
N GLY A 835 -29.16 -10.01 -12.05
CA GLY A 835 -29.61 -10.19 -13.44
C GLY A 835 -31.05 -10.71 -13.53
N ASP A 836 -31.80 -10.51 -14.62
CA ASP A 836 -31.51 -9.64 -15.76
C ASP A 836 -31.95 -8.19 -15.50
N CYS A 837 -31.03 -7.23 -15.60
CA CYS A 837 -31.27 -5.84 -15.17
C CYS A 837 -31.53 -4.83 -16.31
N ALA A 838 -31.44 -5.23 -17.58
CA ALA A 838 -31.47 -4.28 -18.71
C ALA A 838 -32.26 -4.73 -19.96
N LEU A 839 -32.48 -6.03 -20.20
CA LEU A 839 -32.98 -6.50 -21.51
C LEU A 839 -34.37 -7.13 -21.49
N ASN A 840 -34.57 -8.21 -20.75
CA ASN A 840 -35.77 -9.03 -20.84
C ASN A 840 -36.87 -8.47 -19.91
N VAL A 841 -37.89 -7.85 -20.50
CA VAL A 841 -38.97 -7.16 -19.76
C VAL A 841 -39.74 -8.12 -18.84
N ASP A 842 -40.21 -9.24 -19.38
CA ASP A 842 -40.95 -10.27 -18.66
C ASP A 842 -40.55 -11.66 -19.20
N PRO A 843 -39.46 -12.25 -18.70
CA PRO A 843 -39.00 -13.55 -19.17
C PRO A 843 -39.97 -14.65 -18.70
N ASN A 844 -40.21 -15.64 -19.58
CA ASN A 844 -40.92 -16.86 -19.20
C ASN A 844 -40.02 -17.80 -18.36
N ALA A 845 -40.56 -18.92 -17.87
CA ALA A 845 -39.82 -19.82 -16.97
C ALA A 845 -38.55 -20.41 -17.61
N GLU A 846 -38.60 -20.79 -18.88
CA GLU A 846 -37.47 -21.32 -19.63
C GLU A 846 -36.36 -20.25 -19.81
N GLN A 847 -36.75 -19.03 -20.16
CA GLN A 847 -35.86 -17.89 -20.30
C GLN A 847 -35.23 -17.49 -18.97
N LEU A 848 -36.01 -17.51 -17.88
CA LEU A 848 -35.54 -17.17 -16.54
C LEU A 848 -34.52 -18.20 -16.02
N ALA A 849 -34.75 -19.49 -16.27
CA ALA A 849 -33.78 -20.54 -15.99
C ALA A 849 -32.48 -20.33 -16.77
N GLU A 850 -32.58 -19.96 -18.05
CA GLU A 850 -31.43 -19.69 -18.91
C GLU A 850 -30.61 -18.49 -18.41
N ILE A 851 -31.27 -17.42 -17.98
CA ILE A 851 -30.64 -16.24 -17.36
C ILE A 851 -29.83 -16.65 -16.12
N ALA A 852 -30.43 -17.42 -15.21
CA ALA A 852 -29.79 -17.89 -13.99
C ALA A 852 -28.52 -18.72 -14.27
N LEU A 853 -28.59 -19.61 -15.27
CA LEU A 853 -27.46 -20.45 -15.67
C LEU A 853 -26.34 -19.62 -16.31
N PHE A 854 -26.67 -18.60 -17.12
CA PHE A 854 -25.67 -17.68 -17.65
C PHE A 854 -24.99 -16.88 -16.54
N GLN A 855 -25.74 -16.41 -15.54
CA GLN A 855 -25.18 -15.73 -14.38
C GLN A 855 -24.24 -16.64 -13.58
N ALA A 856 -24.63 -17.90 -13.35
CA ALA A 856 -23.80 -18.87 -12.63
C ALA A 856 -22.50 -19.19 -13.37
N LYS A 857 -22.58 -19.42 -14.69
CA LYS A 857 -21.39 -19.64 -15.54
C LYS A 857 -20.45 -18.42 -15.51
N MET A 858 -21.01 -17.22 -15.58
CA MET A 858 -20.23 -15.98 -15.45
C MET A 858 -19.58 -15.89 -14.07
N ALA A 859 -20.30 -16.12 -12.98
CA ALA A 859 -19.73 -16.10 -11.63
C ALA A 859 -18.51 -17.04 -11.51
N ILE A 860 -18.62 -18.28 -12.01
CA ILE A 860 -17.52 -19.26 -12.04
C ILE A 860 -16.31 -18.73 -12.83
N GLN A 861 -16.52 -18.13 -14.00
CA GLN A 861 -15.42 -17.56 -14.82
C GLN A 861 -14.62 -16.50 -14.06
N PHE A 862 -15.32 -15.73 -13.23
CA PHE A 862 -14.73 -14.69 -12.41
C PHE A 862 -14.17 -15.19 -11.08
N GLY A 863 -14.24 -16.51 -10.80
CA GLY A 863 -13.71 -17.14 -9.58
C GLY A 863 -14.67 -17.10 -8.40
N ILE A 864 -15.95 -16.86 -8.64
CA ILE A 864 -17.01 -16.84 -7.63
C ILE A 864 -17.75 -18.18 -7.68
N SER A 865 -17.84 -18.87 -6.54
CA SER A 865 -18.66 -20.07 -6.39
C SER A 865 -20.15 -19.67 -6.35
N PRO A 866 -20.96 -20.02 -7.36
CA PRO A 866 -22.31 -19.48 -7.50
C PRO A 866 -23.30 -20.15 -6.54
N ARG A 867 -24.00 -19.34 -5.75
CA ARG A 867 -25.18 -19.68 -4.95
C ARG A 867 -26.35 -18.86 -5.50
N VAL A 868 -27.18 -19.51 -6.31
CA VAL A 868 -28.17 -18.88 -7.18
C VAL A 868 -29.53 -18.83 -6.49
N ALA A 869 -29.98 -17.62 -6.15
CA ALA A 869 -31.34 -17.36 -5.68
C ALA A 869 -32.23 -16.90 -6.83
N MET A 870 -33.30 -17.65 -7.08
CA MET A 870 -34.38 -17.24 -7.98
C MET A 870 -35.40 -16.42 -7.18
N LEU A 871 -35.40 -15.11 -7.42
CA LEU A 871 -36.14 -14.15 -6.60
C LEU A 871 -37.62 -14.13 -6.92
N SER A 872 -38.43 -13.94 -5.88
CA SER A 872 -39.87 -13.75 -5.93
C SER A 872 -40.34 -12.90 -4.74
N TYR A 873 -41.62 -12.54 -4.72
CA TYR A 873 -42.24 -11.91 -3.55
C TYR A 873 -42.65 -12.93 -2.47
N ALA A 874 -42.49 -14.22 -2.72
CA ALA A 874 -42.79 -15.33 -1.81
C ALA A 874 -41.57 -16.23 -1.61
N THR A 875 -41.52 -16.93 -0.47
CA THR A 875 -40.47 -17.89 -0.11
C THR A 875 -41.09 -19.26 0.16
N GLY A 876 -40.57 -20.30 -0.49
CA GLY A 876 -41.01 -21.70 -0.32
C GLY A 876 -42.35 -22.04 -0.98
N ASP A 877 -42.83 -23.26 -0.74
CA ASP A 877 -43.92 -23.91 -1.51
C ASP A 877 -45.35 -23.55 -1.06
N SER A 878 -45.50 -22.72 -0.02
CA SER A 878 -46.80 -22.48 0.63
C SER A 878 -47.67 -21.41 -0.05
N ASN A 879 -47.13 -20.71 -1.05
CA ASN A 879 -47.82 -19.64 -1.77
C ASN A 879 -48.01 -20.05 -3.24
N SER A 880 -49.22 -19.87 -3.77
CA SER A 880 -49.56 -20.18 -5.17
C SER A 880 -49.90 -18.93 -5.96
N GLY A 881 -49.47 -18.85 -7.21
CA GLY A 881 -49.83 -17.75 -8.12
C GLY A 881 -48.96 -17.75 -9.37
N GLU A 882 -49.46 -17.19 -10.46
CA GLU A 882 -48.84 -17.27 -11.79
C GLU A 882 -47.36 -16.83 -11.82
N LEU A 883 -47.01 -15.77 -11.08
CA LEU A 883 -45.63 -15.28 -10.95
C LEU A 883 -44.74 -16.18 -10.09
N ILE A 884 -45.31 -16.86 -9.08
CA ILE A 884 -44.58 -17.80 -8.22
C ILE A 884 -44.36 -19.10 -8.98
N ASP A 885 -45.40 -19.62 -9.64
CA ASP A 885 -45.35 -20.83 -10.45
C ASP A 885 -44.32 -20.70 -11.58
N LYS A 886 -44.19 -19.50 -12.16
CA LYS A 886 -43.14 -19.16 -13.13
C LYS A 886 -41.73 -19.38 -12.54
N VAL A 887 -41.49 -18.89 -11.33
CA VAL A 887 -40.19 -19.00 -10.66
C VAL A 887 -39.91 -20.43 -10.22
N ILE A 888 -40.89 -21.15 -9.66
CA ILE A 888 -40.78 -22.57 -9.30
C ILE A 888 -40.36 -23.39 -10.53
N LYS A 889 -41.10 -23.24 -11.63
CA LYS A 889 -40.80 -23.95 -12.88
C LYS A 889 -39.40 -23.59 -13.42
N ALA A 890 -39.00 -22.32 -13.32
CA ALA A 890 -37.66 -21.88 -13.72
C ALA A 890 -36.56 -22.53 -12.87
N THR A 891 -36.74 -22.61 -11.54
CA THR A 891 -35.81 -23.28 -10.62
C THR A 891 -35.63 -24.76 -11.00
N GLU A 892 -36.73 -25.47 -11.25
CA GLU A 892 -36.68 -26.89 -11.66
C GLU A 892 -35.92 -27.11 -12.97
N ILE A 893 -36.17 -26.24 -13.97
CA ILE A 893 -35.48 -26.29 -15.26
C ILE A 893 -33.98 -26.02 -15.06
N ALA A 894 -33.62 -24.98 -14.28
CA ALA A 894 -32.23 -24.61 -14.03
C ALA A 894 -31.47 -25.74 -13.32
N ARG A 895 -32.05 -26.35 -12.28
CA ARG A 895 -31.49 -27.53 -11.60
C ARG A 895 -31.27 -28.70 -12.55
N GLY A 896 -32.26 -29.00 -13.41
CA GLY A 896 -32.17 -30.09 -14.37
C GLY A 896 -31.06 -29.88 -15.41
N VAL A 897 -30.86 -28.65 -15.90
CA VAL A 897 -29.79 -28.32 -16.84
C VAL A 897 -28.42 -28.33 -16.15
N ALA A 898 -28.31 -27.74 -14.94
CA ALA A 898 -27.08 -27.76 -14.14
C ALA A 898 -26.61 -29.20 -13.86
N ALA A 899 -27.53 -30.09 -13.47
CA ALA A 899 -27.25 -31.50 -13.25
C ALA A 899 -26.76 -32.22 -14.52
N LYS A 900 -27.34 -31.89 -15.67
CA LYS A 900 -27.00 -32.49 -16.97
C LYS A 900 -25.63 -32.03 -17.48
N GLU A 901 -25.31 -30.75 -17.32
CA GLU A 901 -24.05 -30.16 -17.79
C GLU A 901 -22.90 -30.34 -16.79
N GLY A 902 -23.19 -30.57 -15.51
CA GLY A 902 -22.19 -30.91 -14.49
C GLY A 902 -21.21 -29.81 -14.13
N PHE A 903 -21.52 -28.54 -14.43
CA PHE A 903 -20.65 -27.40 -14.12
C PHE A 903 -20.88 -26.79 -12.73
N MET A 904 -21.99 -27.11 -12.08
CA MET A 904 -22.30 -26.70 -10.70
C MET A 904 -23.24 -27.71 -10.03
N ASP A 905 -23.26 -27.73 -8.70
CA ASP A 905 -24.20 -28.53 -7.92
C ASP A 905 -25.64 -27.96 -8.07
N PRO A 906 -26.63 -28.76 -8.49
CA PRO A 906 -28.03 -28.34 -8.54
C PRO A 906 -28.60 -27.84 -7.20
N GLU A 907 -28.06 -28.30 -6.06
CA GLU A 907 -28.51 -27.84 -4.74
C GLU A 907 -28.13 -26.37 -4.47
N MET A 908 -27.15 -25.84 -5.22
CA MET A 908 -26.73 -24.42 -5.15
C MET A 908 -27.65 -23.48 -5.95
N ILE A 909 -28.79 -23.96 -6.44
CA ILE A 909 -29.85 -23.14 -7.06
C ILE A 909 -31.11 -23.30 -6.22
N GLU A 910 -31.68 -22.22 -5.69
CA GLU A 910 -32.89 -22.25 -4.87
C GLU A 910 -33.86 -21.13 -5.24
N GLY A 911 -35.16 -21.44 -5.18
CA GLY A 911 -36.23 -20.48 -5.38
C GLY A 911 -37.59 -21.14 -5.52
N PRO A 912 -38.69 -20.42 -5.23
CA PRO A 912 -38.76 -18.97 -5.06
C PRO A 912 -38.26 -18.49 -3.70
N LEU A 913 -37.43 -17.43 -3.70
CA LEU A 913 -36.92 -16.78 -2.50
C LEU A 913 -37.27 -15.28 -2.50
N GLN A 914 -37.70 -14.77 -1.34
CA GLN A 914 -37.71 -13.33 -1.12
C GLN A 914 -36.27 -12.81 -0.96
N PHE A 915 -36.08 -11.52 -1.26
CA PHE A 915 -34.75 -10.90 -1.20
C PHE A 915 -34.13 -11.02 0.21
N ASP A 916 -34.91 -10.78 1.27
CA ASP A 916 -34.47 -10.93 2.66
C ASP A 916 -34.02 -12.37 2.97
N ALA A 917 -34.79 -13.36 2.54
CA ALA A 917 -34.46 -14.78 2.71
C ALA A 917 -33.23 -15.21 1.88
N ALA A 918 -32.92 -14.52 0.78
CA ALA A 918 -31.77 -14.83 -0.06
C ALA A 918 -30.46 -14.31 0.54
N VAL A 919 -30.46 -13.15 1.19
CA VAL A 919 -29.24 -12.45 1.64
C VAL A 919 -29.03 -12.37 3.14
N ASP A 920 -30.06 -12.55 3.97
CA ASP A 920 -29.96 -12.44 5.43
C ASP A 920 -30.01 -13.85 6.09
N PRO A 921 -28.90 -14.32 6.71
CA PRO A 921 -28.84 -15.60 7.41
C PRO A 921 -29.88 -15.75 8.52
N ALA A 922 -30.22 -14.67 9.24
CA ALA A 922 -31.19 -14.71 10.34
C ALA A 922 -32.61 -14.94 9.81
N VAL A 923 -32.96 -14.30 8.69
CA VAL A 923 -34.25 -14.51 8.01
C VAL A 923 -34.33 -15.89 7.38
N ALA A 924 -33.23 -16.35 6.75
CA ALA A 924 -33.12 -17.69 6.18
C ALA A 924 -33.31 -18.78 7.24
N ALA A 925 -32.70 -18.64 8.42
CA ALA A 925 -32.85 -19.59 9.53
C ALA A 925 -34.30 -19.75 10.02
N VAL A 926 -35.17 -18.76 9.78
CA VAL A 926 -36.60 -18.83 10.09
C VAL A 926 -37.39 -19.42 8.93
N LYS A 927 -37.14 -18.96 7.69
CA LYS A 927 -37.97 -19.28 6.52
C LYS A 927 -37.57 -20.59 5.82
N LEU A 928 -36.28 -20.94 5.77
CA LEU A 928 -35.70 -22.08 5.04
C LEU A 928 -34.48 -22.64 5.80
N LYS A 929 -34.74 -23.43 6.85
CA LYS A 929 -33.70 -24.01 7.72
C LYS A 929 -32.80 -24.98 6.96
N GLY A 930 -31.49 -24.77 7.06
CA GLY A 930 -30.47 -25.68 6.54
C GLY A 930 -30.31 -25.69 5.01
N ASN A 931 -30.91 -24.73 4.30
CA ASN A 931 -30.72 -24.61 2.85
C ASN A 931 -29.34 -23.98 2.54
N PRO A 932 -28.56 -24.51 1.59
CA PRO A 932 -27.21 -24.04 1.29
C PRO A 932 -27.17 -22.66 0.58
N VAL A 933 -28.27 -22.23 -0.04
CA VAL A 933 -28.37 -20.96 -0.78
C VAL A 933 -28.99 -19.84 0.06
N ALA A 934 -30.03 -20.15 0.85
CA ALA A 934 -30.76 -19.15 1.62
C ALA A 934 -29.85 -18.43 2.63
N GLY A 935 -29.91 -17.09 2.66
CA GLY A 935 -29.08 -16.23 3.49
C GLY A 935 -27.62 -16.12 3.04
N LYS A 936 -27.22 -16.84 1.98
CA LYS A 936 -25.84 -16.89 1.47
C LYS A 936 -25.77 -16.62 -0.04
N ALA A 937 -26.86 -16.20 -0.68
CA ALA A 937 -26.92 -16.08 -2.13
C ALA A 937 -26.01 -14.96 -2.65
N ASN A 938 -25.15 -15.28 -3.62
CA ASN A 938 -24.28 -14.33 -4.30
C ASN A 938 -24.64 -14.18 -5.79
N VAL A 939 -25.56 -14.97 -6.31
CA VAL A 939 -26.16 -14.79 -7.64
C VAL A 939 -27.67 -14.61 -7.46
N LEU A 940 -28.18 -13.43 -7.78
CA LEU A 940 -29.58 -13.07 -7.63
C LEU A 940 -30.24 -12.91 -9.00
N THR A 941 -31.17 -13.79 -9.29
CA THR A 941 -31.93 -13.81 -10.55
C THR A 941 -33.32 -13.23 -10.31
N TYR A 942 -33.59 -12.05 -10.87
CA TYR A 942 -34.86 -11.34 -10.74
C TYR A 942 -35.93 -11.87 -11.70
N PRO A 943 -37.22 -11.86 -11.30
CA PRO A 943 -38.29 -12.45 -12.10
C PRO A 943 -38.74 -11.59 -13.30
N ASP A 944 -38.40 -10.30 -13.31
CA ASP A 944 -38.77 -9.33 -14.36
C ASP A 944 -37.82 -8.10 -14.34
N LEU A 945 -37.82 -7.33 -15.43
CA LEU A 945 -36.93 -6.16 -15.57
C LEU A 945 -37.26 -5.02 -14.60
N THR A 946 -38.52 -4.85 -14.21
CA THR A 946 -38.93 -3.73 -13.34
C THR A 946 -38.36 -3.93 -11.95
N SER A 947 -38.53 -5.14 -11.40
CA SER A 947 -37.97 -5.52 -10.11
C SER A 947 -36.44 -5.53 -10.12
N ALA A 948 -35.83 -6.02 -11.21
CA ALA A 948 -34.38 -6.03 -11.36
C ALA A 948 -33.76 -4.63 -11.44
N ASN A 949 -34.29 -3.75 -12.31
CA ASN A 949 -33.74 -2.42 -12.52
C ASN A 949 -33.90 -1.52 -11.30
N ALA A 950 -35.05 -1.60 -10.63
CA ALA A 950 -35.28 -0.92 -9.37
C ALA A 950 -34.39 -1.49 -8.25
N GLY A 951 -34.23 -2.82 -8.20
CA GLY A 951 -33.43 -3.53 -7.21
C GLY A 951 -31.96 -3.13 -7.23
N TYR A 952 -31.25 -3.29 -8.35
CA TYR A 952 -29.82 -2.98 -8.39
C TYR A 952 -29.55 -1.48 -8.17
N LYS A 953 -30.37 -0.58 -8.72
CA LYS A 953 -30.21 0.87 -8.50
C LYS A 953 -30.51 1.28 -7.07
N GLY A 954 -31.54 0.68 -6.46
CA GLY A 954 -31.88 0.91 -5.06
C GLY A 954 -30.71 0.50 -4.15
N VAL A 955 -30.15 -0.69 -4.37
CA VAL A 955 -28.98 -1.18 -3.66
C VAL A 955 -27.76 -0.29 -3.92
N GLN A 956 -27.47 0.06 -5.17
CA GLN A 956 -26.36 0.95 -5.54
C GLN A 956 -26.45 2.31 -4.84
N GLN A 957 -27.63 2.94 -4.84
CA GLN A 957 -27.81 4.27 -4.25
C GLN A 957 -27.77 4.26 -2.73
N ALA A 958 -28.30 3.21 -2.09
CA ALA A 958 -28.32 3.06 -0.63
C ALA A 958 -26.94 2.71 -0.07
N SER A 959 -26.23 1.77 -0.70
CA SER A 959 -24.91 1.28 -0.24
C SER A 959 -23.73 2.08 -0.78
N LYS A 960 -23.94 2.91 -1.82
CA LYS A 960 -22.86 3.58 -2.58
C LYS A 960 -21.84 2.61 -3.17
N CYS A 961 -22.20 1.34 -3.34
CA CYS A 961 -21.33 0.34 -3.95
C CYS A 961 -21.06 0.63 -5.44
N LEU A 962 -19.92 0.13 -5.92
CA LEU A 962 -19.65 0.13 -7.35
C LEU A 962 -20.47 -0.99 -8.01
N ALA A 963 -21.23 -0.64 -9.05
CA ALA A 963 -21.95 -1.59 -9.87
C ALA A 963 -21.26 -1.69 -11.24
N VAL A 964 -20.72 -2.86 -11.56
CA VAL A 964 -19.98 -3.09 -12.80
C VAL A 964 -20.87 -3.83 -13.79
N GLY A 965 -21.25 -3.14 -14.88
CA GLY A 965 -22.13 -3.65 -15.94
C GLY A 965 -22.88 -2.54 -16.68
N PRO A 966 -23.86 -2.85 -17.54
CA PRO A 966 -24.42 -4.19 -17.77
C PRO A 966 -23.51 -5.08 -18.62
N ILE A 967 -23.33 -6.33 -18.17
CA ILE A 967 -22.56 -7.37 -18.85
C ILE A 967 -23.53 -8.26 -19.62
N LEU A 968 -23.39 -8.33 -20.94
CA LEU A 968 -24.25 -9.14 -21.79
C LEU A 968 -23.79 -10.59 -21.81
N LEU A 969 -24.76 -11.49 -21.73
CA LEU A 969 -24.57 -12.94 -21.72
C LEU A 969 -25.41 -13.59 -22.83
N GLY A 970 -24.95 -14.72 -23.35
CA GLY A 970 -25.67 -15.51 -24.37
C GLY A 970 -25.28 -15.22 -25.84
N LEU A 971 -24.33 -14.32 -26.10
CA LEU A 971 -23.78 -14.06 -27.45
C LEU A 971 -22.59 -14.99 -27.78
N ARG A 972 -22.35 -15.26 -29.07
CA ARG A 972 -21.17 -16.05 -29.52
C ARG A 972 -19.83 -15.37 -29.30
N LYS A 973 -19.83 -14.05 -29.21
CA LYS A 973 -18.66 -13.22 -28.91
C LYS A 973 -19.07 -12.10 -27.97
N PRO A 974 -18.17 -11.63 -27.10
CA PRO A 974 -18.52 -10.68 -26.04
C PRO A 974 -18.70 -9.27 -26.59
N VAL A 975 -19.94 -8.81 -26.57
CA VAL A 975 -20.32 -7.43 -26.86
C VAL A 975 -20.99 -6.90 -25.61
N ASN A 976 -20.51 -5.80 -25.05
CA ASN A 976 -21.10 -5.18 -23.87
C ASN A 976 -21.60 -3.77 -24.16
N ASP A 977 -22.68 -3.41 -23.46
CA ASP A 977 -23.33 -2.11 -23.56
C ASP A 977 -23.01 -1.25 -22.33
N LEU A 978 -22.81 0.03 -22.56
CA LEU A 978 -22.60 1.03 -21.52
C LEU A 978 -23.87 1.88 -21.36
N SER A 979 -24.10 2.35 -20.15
CA SER A 979 -25.06 3.43 -19.93
C SER A 979 -24.55 4.72 -20.57
N ARG A 980 -25.46 5.55 -21.13
CA ARG A 980 -25.10 6.90 -21.61
C ARG A 980 -24.48 7.78 -20.51
N GLY A 981 -24.79 7.50 -19.24
CA GLY A 981 -24.20 8.16 -18.08
C GLY A 981 -22.92 7.50 -17.55
N ALA A 982 -22.34 6.53 -18.27
CA ALA A 982 -21.13 5.83 -17.83
C ALA A 982 -19.96 6.78 -17.61
N THR A 983 -19.23 6.54 -16.53
CA THR A 983 -17.97 7.21 -16.19
C THR A 983 -16.81 6.53 -16.92
N VAL A 984 -15.64 7.17 -16.95
CA VAL A 984 -14.40 6.58 -17.52
C VAL A 984 -14.07 5.25 -16.84
N GLY A 985 -14.25 5.17 -15.51
CA GLY A 985 -14.06 3.93 -14.75
C GLY A 985 -14.98 2.80 -15.19
N ASP A 986 -16.25 3.11 -15.52
CA ASP A 986 -17.20 2.10 -16.01
C ASP A 986 -16.77 1.54 -17.36
N ILE A 987 -16.23 2.38 -18.24
CA ILE A 987 -15.72 1.97 -19.56
C ILE A 987 -14.51 1.04 -19.37
N VAL A 988 -13.56 1.41 -18.50
CA VAL A 988 -12.36 0.61 -18.19
C VAL A 988 -12.77 -0.75 -17.63
N ASN A 989 -13.64 -0.78 -16.61
CA ASN A 989 -14.07 -2.02 -15.98
C ASN A 989 -14.84 -2.93 -16.96
N THR A 990 -15.71 -2.36 -17.79
CA THR A 990 -16.46 -3.12 -18.79
C THR A 990 -15.54 -3.68 -19.87
N ALA A 991 -14.53 -2.94 -20.31
CA ALA A 991 -13.53 -3.42 -21.27
C ALA A 991 -12.67 -4.56 -20.71
N VAL A 992 -12.27 -4.48 -19.44
CA VAL A 992 -11.56 -5.56 -18.73
C VAL A 992 -12.43 -6.81 -18.66
N ILE A 993 -13.70 -6.68 -18.30
CA ILE A 993 -14.64 -7.82 -18.24
C ILE A 993 -14.80 -8.43 -19.63
N THR A 994 -14.96 -7.60 -20.66
CA THR A 994 -15.08 -8.04 -22.05
C THR A 994 -13.83 -8.81 -22.50
N CYS A 995 -12.64 -8.38 -22.06
CA CYS A 995 -11.36 -9.07 -22.30
C CYS A 995 -11.36 -10.48 -21.68
N ILE A 996 -11.88 -10.63 -20.46
CA ILE A 996 -11.98 -11.94 -19.79
C ILE A 996 -13.02 -12.83 -20.47
N GLN A 997 -14.18 -12.27 -20.84
CA GLN A 997 -15.22 -13.02 -21.57
C GLN A 997 -14.75 -13.52 -22.94
N ALA A 998 -13.77 -12.85 -23.56
CA ALA A 998 -13.25 -13.19 -24.88
C ALA A 998 -12.23 -14.34 -24.90
N ASP A 999 -11.85 -14.89 -23.75
CA ASP A 999 -10.97 -16.05 -23.69
C ASP A 999 -11.68 -17.40 -23.93
N LEU A 1000 -13.02 -17.39 -23.92
CA LEU A 1000 -13.91 -18.52 -24.18
C LEU A 1000 -14.21 -18.66 -25.68
#